data_AF-A0A9D1A8Z6-F1
#
_entry.id   AF-A0A9D1A8Z6-F1
#
_cell.length_a   1.000
_cell.length_b   1.000
_cell.length_c   1.000
_cell.angle_alpha   90.00
_cell.angle_beta   90.00
_cell.angle_gamma   90.00
#
_symmetry.space_group_name_H-M   'P 1'
#
loop_
_entity.id
_entity.type
_entity.pdbx_description
1 polymer ?
#
loop_
_entity_poly.entity_id
_entity_poly.type
_entity_poly.pdbx_seq_one_letter_code
_entity_poly.pdbx_strand_id
1 'polypeptide(L)'
;MHDQQLSRALPLEHDACGIGAVVSIDGIATHKTVDDALKIVEKLEHRAGKDATGETGDGVGILLQISHKFFEKVARDMGITLGGPRDYAVGMFFLPEATLPRNQAKKRLEVITRKEGMEFLGWREVPTRPEILGSKARSCMPHIAQCFVRRPADAAPGLEFDKRLYLVRREFEQSNENTYVASFSSRTIVYKGMFLVGQLRNFYLDLQDEDYESAIALVHSRFSTNTNPSWERAHPNRMILHNGEINTIRGNADRMLSREETMSSPLMQKAADRILPVINAAGSDSAMLDNTLEFMVMNGMDLPLAMMILIPEAWNHNKNIDRARRDLYHYYATMMEPWDGPASIVFSDGDLVGALLDRNGLRPSRYYVTKDNYLILSSEVGVLPIDPAMVVKKDRLRPGKMLLVDTQKGKIIEDDDLKAHYAARRPYGEWLDQNLVYLKDLPVPNKKVEPLSDLQRERLQRAFAYSYEDLTGAILPMALTGQEPTSAMGVDVPLAVLSEKHQPLFRYFKQMFAQVTNPPIDAIREESVTDTTVYVGSDGNLLKDDPKNCTVLQINNPILTNVDLMKIKSMDAPGFHVETISILYYKNTSLKKALDHLFVSCDRAYRGGANILILSDRGVDENHVAIPSLLAVSALEQYLVRTKKRTAVSVILESAEPRDVHHFATLLGYGAR
;
A
#
# COMPACT_ATOMS: atom_id res chain seq x y z
N MET A 1 -48.48 -34.28 9.17
CA MET A 1 -49.06 -33.23 8.31
C MET A 1 -48.93 -31.92 9.07
N HIS A 2 -47.99 -31.01 8.86
CA HIS A 2 -47.06 -30.69 7.77
C HIS A 2 -45.63 -30.55 8.37
N ASP A 3 -44.62 -31.29 7.90
CA ASP A 3 -43.66 -30.91 6.83
C ASP A 3 -43.11 -29.49 6.96
N GLN A 4 -41.86 -29.35 7.41
CA GLN A 4 -40.65 -29.31 6.56
C GLN A 4 -40.66 -28.14 5.57
N GLN A 5 -39.91 -27.08 5.91
CA GLN A 5 -39.07 -26.27 5.01
C GLN A 5 -38.79 -24.91 5.67
N LEU A 6 -37.70 -24.81 6.43
CA LEU A 6 -37.07 -23.52 6.73
C LEU A 6 -35.55 -23.74 6.94
N SER A 7 -34.94 -24.55 6.06
CA SER A 7 -33.51 -24.40 5.72
C SER A 7 -33.42 -23.56 4.46
N ARG A 8 -33.76 -22.26 4.57
CA ARG A 8 -33.33 -21.30 3.55
C ARG A 8 -31.82 -21.21 3.70
N ALA A 9 -31.11 -21.79 2.74
CA ALA A 9 -29.69 -21.55 2.53
C ALA A 9 -29.48 -20.03 2.63
N LEU A 10 -28.65 -19.61 3.59
CA LEU A 10 -28.07 -18.28 3.58
C LEU A 10 -27.46 -18.07 2.18
N PRO A 11 -27.73 -16.94 1.50
CA PRO A 11 -27.04 -16.63 0.26
C PRO A 11 -25.55 -16.72 0.54
N LEU A 12 -24.83 -17.52 -0.26
CA LEU A 12 -23.37 -17.57 -0.22
C LEU A 12 -22.85 -16.13 -0.38
N GLU A 13 -21.96 -15.69 0.50
CA GLU A 13 -21.29 -14.39 0.36
C GLU A 13 -20.53 -14.37 -0.97
N HIS A 14 -20.96 -13.52 -1.89
CA HIS A 14 -20.50 -13.49 -3.29
C HIS A 14 -19.36 -12.48 -3.56
N ASP A 15 -18.87 -11.74 -2.57
CA ASP A 15 -17.99 -10.58 -2.78
C ASP A 15 -16.50 -10.85 -2.49
N ALA A 16 -15.86 -11.67 -3.33
CA ALA A 16 -14.42 -11.89 -3.23
C ALA A 16 -13.81 -12.43 -4.52
N CYS A 17 -12.73 -11.80 -4.97
CA CYS A 17 -11.87 -12.27 -6.07
C CYS A 17 -11.43 -13.74 -5.88
N GLY A 18 -11.25 -14.45 -6.97
CA GLY A 18 -10.64 -15.78 -6.97
C GLY A 18 -9.12 -15.66 -7.16
N ILE A 19 -8.34 -16.33 -6.32
CA ILE A 19 -6.88 -16.40 -6.47
C ILE A 19 -6.39 -17.84 -6.47
N GLY A 20 -5.29 -18.07 -7.18
CA GLY A 20 -4.64 -19.36 -7.26
C GLY A 20 -3.15 -19.25 -7.52
N ALA A 21 -2.39 -20.22 -7.04
CA ALA A 21 -0.99 -20.41 -7.40
C ALA A 21 -0.67 -21.89 -7.50
N VAL A 22 0.12 -22.26 -8.51
CA VAL A 22 0.72 -23.59 -8.66
C VAL A 22 2.22 -23.38 -8.79
N VAL A 23 2.97 -24.04 -7.92
CA VAL A 23 4.42 -23.86 -7.78
C VAL A 23 5.08 -25.22 -7.72
N SER A 24 6.02 -25.50 -8.62
CA SER A 24 6.98 -26.59 -8.44
C SER A 24 8.03 -26.13 -7.44
N ILE A 25 8.09 -26.77 -6.26
CA ILE A 25 9.02 -26.40 -5.18
C ILE A 25 10.46 -26.56 -5.67
N ASP A 26 10.74 -27.60 -6.45
CA ASP A 26 12.06 -27.91 -7.02
C ASP A 26 12.45 -27.03 -8.23
N GLY A 27 11.59 -26.07 -8.61
CA GLY A 27 11.85 -25.17 -9.73
C GLY A 27 11.78 -25.84 -11.11
N ILE A 28 11.17 -27.03 -11.21
CA ILE A 28 11.03 -27.76 -12.46
C ILE A 28 9.91 -27.12 -13.30
N ALA A 29 10.29 -26.52 -14.43
CA ALA A 29 9.33 -25.90 -15.33
C ALA A 29 8.56 -26.98 -16.11
N THR A 30 7.23 -26.93 -16.07
CA THR A 30 6.38 -27.83 -16.84
C THR A 30 5.15 -27.11 -17.37
N HIS A 31 4.57 -27.61 -18.46
CA HIS A 31 3.28 -27.11 -18.95
C HIS A 31 2.13 -27.46 -17.98
N LYS A 32 2.26 -28.56 -17.22
CA LYS A 32 1.29 -28.96 -16.19
C LYS A 32 1.07 -27.84 -15.17
N THR A 33 2.13 -27.14 -14.73
CA THR A 33 2.01 -26.00 -13.81
C THR A 33 1.09 -24.91 -14.37
N VAL A 34 1.26 -24.58 -15.66
CA VAL A 34 0.47 -23.55 -16.37
C VAL A 34 -0.98 -24.01 -16.50
N ASP A 35 -1.18 -25.24 -16.97
CA ASP A 35 -2.50 -25.83 -17.17
C ASP A 35 -3.30 -25.96 -15.86
N ASP A 36 -2.66 -26.41 -14.78
CA ASP A 36 -3.28 -26.53 -13.46
C ASP A 36 -3.65 -25.15 -12.89
N ALA A 37 -2.81 -24.13 -13.06
CA ALA A 37 -3.14 -22.78 -12.62
C ALA A 37 -4.34 -22.21 -13.39
N LEU A 38 -4.41 -22.42 -14.70
CA LEU A 38 -5.58 -22.04 -15.50
C LEU A 38 -6.85 -22.79 -15.08
N LYS A 39 -6.76 -24.09 -14.77
CA LYS A 39 -7.88 -24.86 -14.21
C LYS A 39 -8.36 -24.33 -12.87
N ILE A 40 -7.46 -23.83 -12.01
CA ILE A 40 -7.86 -23.21 -10.73
C ILE A 40 -8.75 -22.01 -11.00
N VAL A 41 -8.32 -21.09 -11.89
CA VAL A 41 -9.13 -19.89 -12.15
C VAL A 41 -10.47 -20.27 -12.77
N GLU A 42 -10.49 -21.20 -13.73
CA GLU A 42 -11.70 -21.77 -14.36
C GLU A 42 -12.72 -22.29 -13.34
N LYS A 43 -12.29 -22.87 -12.22
CA LYS A 43 -13.20 -23.33 -11.16
C LYS A 43 -13.62 -22.26 -10.16
N LEU A 44 -13.02 -21.07 -10.21
CA LEU A 44 -13.38 -19.92 -9.37
C LEU A 44 -14.31 -18.95 -10.11
N GLU A 45 -15.04 -19.42 -11.12
CA GLU A 45 -15.98 -18.61 -11.90
C GLU A 45 -17.10 -18.00 -11.04
N HIS A 46 -17.56 -18.70 -10.01
CA HIS A 46 -18.57 -18.19 -9.06
C HIS A 46 -18.09 -17.01 -8.19
N ARG A 47 -16.78 -16.70 -8.22
CA ARG A 47 -16.13 -15.58 -7.55
C ARG A 47 -15.77 -14.43 -8.49
N ALA A 48 -15.95 -14.60 -9.79
CA ALA A 48 -15.60 -13.60 -10.77
C ALA A 48 -16.77 -12.64 -11.00
N GLY A 49 -16.47 -11.34 -11.10
CA GLY A 49 -17.47 -10.35 -11.47
C GLY A 49 -17.82 -10.47 -12.94
N LYS A 50 -19.13 -10.39 -13.24
CA LYS A 50 -19.69 -10.38 -14.58
C LYS A 50 -20.61 -9.19 -14.72
N ASP A 51 -20.66 -8.60 -15.92
CA ASP A 51 -21.62 -7.55 -16.20
C ASP A 51 -23.05 -8.09 -16.27
N ALA A 52 -24.04 -7.18 -16.31
CA ALA A 52 -25.45 -7.54 -16.27
C ALA A 52 -25.89 -8.45 -17.44
N THR A 53 -25.18 -8.47 -18.56
CA THR A 53 -25.46 -9.36 -19.70
C THR A 53 -24.76 -10.71 -19.56
N GLY A 54 -23.79 -10.85 -18.65
CA GLY A 54 -22.99 -12.06 -18.45
C GLY A 54 -21.93 -12.29 -19.52
N GLU A 55 -21.73 -11.33 -20.43
CA GLU A 55 -20.85 -11.46 -21.60
C GLU A 55 -19.46 -10.85 -21.36
N THR A 56 -19.34 -9.96 -20.37
CA THR A 56 -18.09 -9.26 -20.05
C THR A 56 -17.68 -9.56 -18.61
N GLY A 57 -16.43 -9.99 -18.40
CA GLY A 57 -15.84 -10.17 -17.07
C GLY A 57 -14.96 -9.00 -16.65
N ASP A 58 -14.80 -8.83 -15.33
CA ASP A 58 -14.09 -7.69 -14.74
C ASP A 58 -12.55 -7.74 -14.85
N GLY A 59 -12.01 -8.89 -15.22
CA GLY A 59 -10.59 -9.09 -15.49
C GLY A 59 -10.05 -10.40 -14.96
N VAL A 60 -9.28 -11.09 -15.79
CA VAL A 60 -8.61 -12.35 -15.44
C VAL A 60 -7.19 -12.31 -15.99
N GLY A 61 -6.26 -12.91 -15.27
CA GLY A 61 -4.89 -13.02 -15.75
C GLY A 61 -4.08 -14.07 -15.03
N ILE A 62 -2.89 -14.29 -15.59
CA ILE A 62 -1.88 -15.23 -15.11
C ILE A 62 -0.50 -14.57 -15.17
N LEU A 63 0.29 -14.74 -14.11
CA LEU A 63 1.72 -14.45 -14.05
C LEU A 63 2.47 -15.78 -14.19
N LEU A 64 3.44 -15.81 -15.09
CA LEU A 64 4.28 -16.96 -15.37
C LEU A 64 5.75 -16.55 -15.33
N GLN A 65 6.64 -17.54 -15.17
CA GLN A 65 8.03 -17.35 -15.59
C GLN A 65 8.13 -17.29 -17.12
N ILE A 66 9.12 -16.57 -17.63
CA ILE A 66 9.41 -16.54 -19.07
C ILE A 66 9.89 -17.93 -19.52
N SER A 67 9.08 -18.62 -20.34
CA SER A 67 9.44 -19.91 -20.92
C SER A 67 10.49 -19.75 -22.02
N HIS A 68 11.73 -20.17 -21.75
CA HIS A 68 12.81 -20.09 -22.75
C HIS A 68 12.50 -20.93 -23.99
N LYS A 69 12.05 -22.16 -23.80
CA LYS A 69 11.72 -23.12 -24.86
C LYS A 69 10.68 -22.53 -25.84
N PHE A 70 9.61 -21.96 -25.30
CA PHE A 70 8.58 -21.30 -26.09
C PHE A 70 9.11 -20.05 -26.81
N PHE A 71 9.77 -19.15 -26.08
CA PHE A 71 10.20 -17.87 -26.64
C PHE A 71 11.32 -18.02 -27.68
N GLU A 72 12.22 -18.99 -27.52
CA GLU A 72 13.24 -19.32 -28.52
C GLU A 72 12.61 -19.76 -29.84
N LYS A 73 11.61 -20.66 -29.78
CA LYS A 73 10.83 -21.13 -30.94
C LYS A 73 10.17 -19.96 -31.67
N VAL A 74 9.36 -19.16 -30.98
CA VAL A 74 8.61 -18.07 -31.65
C VAL A 74 9.51 -16.93 -32.12
N ALA A 75 10.62 -16.65 -31.44
CA ALA A 75 11.58 -15.63 -31.88
C ALA A 75 12.34 -16.09 -33.13
N ARG A 76 12.70 -17.37 -33.20
CA ARG A 76 13.36 -17.96 -34.37
C ARG A 76 12.49 -17.87 -35.63
N ASP A 77 11.19 -18.14 -35.51
CA ASP A 77 10.23 -18.00 -36.62
C ASP A 77 10.13 -16.55 -37.14
N MET A 78 10.46 -15.59 -36.29
CA MET A 78 10.51 -14.15 -36.62
C MET A 78 11.90 -13.67 -37.08
N GLY A 79 12.89 -14.56 -37.20
CA GLY A 79 14.27 -14.22 -37.54
C GLY A 79 15.03 -13.50 -36.40
N ILE A 80 14.54 -13.58 -35.16
CA ILE A 80 15.18 -12.99 -33.98
C ILE A 80 15.99 -14.08 -33.25
N THR A 81 17.28 -13.81 -33.03
CA THR A 81 18.14 -14.71 -32.26
C THR A 81 18.19 -14.28 -30.79
N LEU A 82 17.59 -15.10 -29.92
CA LEU A 82 17.67 -14.93 -28.47
C LEU A 82 18.96 -15.55 -27.92
N GLY A 83 19.41 -15.07 -26.76
CA GLY A 83 20.47 -15.72 -25.96
C GLY A 83 19.92 -16.91 -25.17
N GLY A 84 20.66 -17.38 -24.16
CA GLY A 84 20.18 -18.41 -23.26
C GLY A 84 19.05 -17.93 -22.32
N PRO A 85 18.56 -18.82 -21.43
CA PRO A 85 17.61 -18.43 -20.38
C PRO A 85 18.13 -17.21 -19.60
N ARG A 86 17.27 -16.19 -19.41
CA ARG A 86 17.59 -14.91 -18.73
C ARG A 86 18.64 -14.01 -19.40
N ASP A 87 19.11 -14.35 -20.61
CA ASP A 87 19.94 -13.44 -21.43
C ASP A 87 19.13 -12.45 -22.28
N TYR A 88 17.81 -12.52 -22.14
CA TYR A 88 16.88 -11.59 -22.76
C TYR A 88 15.70 -11.35 -21.83
N ALA A 89 15.01 -10.26 -22.10
CA ALA A 89 13.78 -9.87 -21.44
C ALA A 89 12.62 -9.89 -22.41
N VAL A 90 11.43 -10.11 -21.87
CA VAL A 90 10.17 -9.94 -22.58
C VAL A 90 9.37 -8.84 -21.90
N GLY A 91 8.94 -7.85 -22.67
CA GLY A 91 7.96 -6.88 -22.20
C GLY A 91 6.61 -7.12 -22.84
N MET A 92 5.54 -7.09 -22.06
CA MET A 92 4.15 -7.22 -22.50
C MET A 92 3.47 -5.85 -22.45
N PHE A 93 3.06 -5.35 -23.61
CA PHE A 93 2.55 -3.99 -23.78
C PHE A 93 1.12 -3.98 -24.29
N PHE A 94 0.31 -3.10 -23.70
CA PHE A 94 -0.97 -2.65 -24.20
C PHE A 94 -0.76 -1.29 -24.86
N LEU A 95 -0.88 -1.25 -26.18
CA LEU A 95 -0.62 -0.09 -27.02
C LEU A 95 -1.93 0.44 -27.62
N PRO A 96 -1.96 1.69 -28.08
CA PRO A 96 -3.10 2.22 -28.84
C PRO A 96 -3.43 1.36 -30.06
N GLU A 97 -4.71 1.19 -30.38
CA GLU A 97 -5.12 0.51 -31.63
C GLU A 97 -4.69 1.28 -32.89
N ALA A 98 -4.76 2.62 -32.83
CA ALA A 98 -4.42 3.47 -33.94
C ALA A 98 -2.94 3.32 -34.33
N THR A 99 -2.69 3.07 -35.61
CA THR A 99 -1.36 2.72 -36.14
C THR A 99 -0.28 3.76 -35.85
N LEU A 100 -0.59 5.06 -36.01
CA LEU A 100 0.38 6.13 -35.80
C LEU A 100 0.84 6.23 -34.34
N PRO A 101 -0.04 6.43 -33.34
CA PRO A 101 0.39 6.49 -31.94
C PRO A 101 1.01 5.18 -31.46
N ARG A 102 0.54 4.02 -31.95
CA ARG A 102 1.18 2.72 -31.69
C ARG A 102 2.63 2.69 -32.14
N ASN A 103 2.90 3.07 -33.38
CA ASN A 103 4.26 3.04 -33.93
C ASN A 103 5.18 4.08 -33.26
N GLN A 104 4.63 5.23 -32.87
CA GLN A 104 5.36 6.22 -32.07
C GLN A 104 5.76 5.67 -30.70
N ALA A 105 4.82 5.02 -29.99
CA ALA A 105 5.11 4.36 -28.71
C ALA A 105 6.17 3.26 -28.88
N LYS A 106 6.01 2.37 -29.87
CA LYS A 106 7.00 1.32 -30.17
C LYS A 106 8.39 1.91 -30.42
N LYS A 107 8.48 2.95 -31.25
CA LYS A 107 9.76 3.58 -31.58
C LYS A 107 10.39 4.26 -30.37
N ARG A 108 9.58 4.88 -29.52
CA ARG A 108 10.06 5.54 -28.30
C ARG A 108 10.66 4.52 -27.33
N LEU A 109 10.03 3.36 -27.13
CA LEU A 109 10.60 2.29 -26.32
C LEU A 109 11.96 1.83 -26.86
N GLU A 110 12.10 1.65 -28.18
CA GLU A 110 13.38 1.29 -28.78
C GLU A 110 14.47 2.33 -28.49
N VAL A 111 14.13 3.62 -28.58
CA VAL A 111 15.07 4.72 -28.32
C VAL A 111 15.49 4.73 -26.85
N ILE A 112 14.55 4.62 -25.92
CA ILE A 112 14.82 4.57 -24.48
C ILE A 112 15.69 3.34 -24.15
N THR A 113 15.37 2.18 -24.71
CA THR A 113 16.13 0.94 -24.49
C THR A 113 17.58 1.09 -24.95
N ARG A 114 17.81 1.65 -26.16
CA ARG A 114 19.16 1.90 -26.68
C ARG A 114 19.92 2.94 -25.85
N LYS A 115 19.23 3.97 -25.34
CA LYS A 115 19.81 4.99 -24.46
C LYS A 115 20.32 4.40 -23.15
N GLU A 116 19.66 3.36 -22.63
CA GLU A 116 20.14 2.59 -21.46
C GLU A 116 21.23 1.55 -21.79
N GLY A 117 21.78 1.57 -23.00
CA GLY A 117 22.86 0.67 -23.41
C GLY A 117 22.41 -0.77 -23.65
N MET A 118 21.11 -1.01 -23.85
CA MET A 118 20.55 -2.34 -24.12
C MET A 118 20.18 -2.50 -25.60
N GLU A 119 20.38 -3.70 -26.12
CA GLU A 119 20.06 -4.02 -27.52
C GLU A 119 18.57 -4.42 -27.63
N PHE A 120 17.81 -3.63 -28.38
CA PHE A 120 16.43 -3.96 -28.73
C PHE A 120 16.41 -4.95 -29.90
N LEU A 121 15.89 -6.15 -29.68
CA LEU A 121 15.94 -7.25 -30.64
C LEU A 121 14.75 -7.25 -31.62
N GLY A 122 13.55 -6.91 -31.16
CA GLY A 122 12.38 -6.87 -32.02
C GLY A 122 11.04 -6.82 -31.29
N TRP A 123 9.98 -6.58 -32.05
CA TRP A 123 8.59 -6.62 -31.61
C TRP A 123 7.91 -7.90 -32.11
N ARG A 124 7.16 -8.56 -31.23
CA ARG A 124 6.26 -9.67 -31.53
C ARG A 124 4.82 -9.25 -31.35
N GLU A 125 4.01 -9.48 -32.37
CA GLU A 125 2.56 -9.38 -32.21
C GLU A 125 2.05 -10.61 -31.47
N VAL A 126 1.32 -10.41 -30.38
CA VAL A 126 0.83 -11.54 -29.57
C VAL A 126 -0.34 -12.19 -30.32
N PRO A 127 -0.31 -13.49 -30.61
CA PRO A 127 -1.43 -14.17 -31.24
C PRO A 127 -2.64 -14.22 -30.30
N THR A 128 -3.72 -13.55 -30.70
CA THR A 128 -4.97 -13.44 -29.90
C THR A 128 -6.21 -13.85 -30.69
N ARG A 129 -7.30 -14.18 -30.00
CA ARG A 129 -8.65 -14.42 -30.56
C ARG A 129 -9.69 -13.39 -30.09
N PRO A 130 -9.73 -12.16 -30.63
CA PRO A 130 -10.66 -11.11 -30.19
C PRO A 130 -12.14 -11.44 -30.38
N GLU A 131 -12.46 -12.39 -31.26
CA GLU A 131 -13.82 -12.82 -31.59
C GLU A 131 -14.56 -13.49 -30.42
N ILE A 132 -13.85 -13.98 -29.41
CA ILE A 132 -14.48 -14.62 -28.23
C ILE A 132 -14.93 -13.61 -27.16
N LEU A 133 -14.52 -12.34 -27.31
CA LEU A 133 -14.79 -11.29 -26.33
C LEU A 133 -16.18 -10.68 -26.52
N GLY A 134 -16.81 -10.33 -25.41
CA GLY A 134 -18.01 -9.48 -25.41
C GLY A 134 -17.72 -8.10 -26.03
N SER A 135 -18.74 -7.46 -26.58
CA SER A 135 -18.62 -6.20 -27.31
C SER A 135 -17.91 -5.09 -26.53
N LYS A 136 -18.17 -4.97 -25.22
CA LYS A 136 -17.53 -3.98 -24.33
C LYS A 136 -16.04 -4.26 -24.10
N ALA A 137 -15.67 -5.50 -23.81
CA ALA A 137 -14.25 -5.88 -23.65
C ALA A 137 -13.48 -5.65 -24.96
N ARG A 138 -14.11 -5.97 -26.09
CA ARG A 138 -13.54 -5.81 -27.42
C ARG A 138 -13.38 -4.33 -27.81
N SER A 139 -14.34 -3.46 -27.50
CA SER A 139 -14.27 -2.04 -27.88
C SER A 139 -13.18 -1.25 -27.16
N CYS A 140 -12.72 -1.73 -26.00
CA CYS A 140 -11.61 -1.17 -25.25
C CYS A 140 -10.34 -2.03 -25.31
N MET A 141 -10.31 -3.05 -26.19
CA MET A 141 -9.16 -3.93 -26.34
C MET A 141 -7.96 -3.13 -26.83
N PRO A 142 -6.80 -3.19 -26.14
CA PRO A 142 -5.59 -2.56 -26.64
C PRO A 142 -4.98 -3.40 -27.74
N HIS A 143 -4.07 -2.78 -28.49
CA HIS A 143 -3.14 -3.53 -29.34
C HIS A 143 -2.09 -4.21 -28.46
N ILE A 144 -2.09 -5.54 -28.42
CA ILE A 144 -1.23 -6.32 -27.52
C ILE A 144 0.03 -6.76 -28.26
N ALA A 145 1.18 -6.28 -27.81
CA ALA A 145 2.46 -6.62 -28.39
C ALA A 145 3.50 -6.96 -27.32
N GLN A 146 4.42 -7.84 -27.68
CA GLN A 146 5.61 -8.16 -26.90
C GLN A 146 6.86 -7.55 -27.52
N CYS A 147 7.86 -7.24 -26.72
CA CYS A 147 9.20 -6.92 -27.22
C CYS A 147 10.26 -7.81 -26.61
N PHE A 148 11.37 -7.94 -27.33
CA PHE A 148 12.56 -8.64 -26.87
C PHE A 148 13.72 -7.66 -26.71
N VAL A 149 14.38 -7.71 -25.54
CA VAL A 149 15.55 -6.90 -25.24
C VAL A 149 16.67 -7.82 -24.76
N ARG A 150 17.86 -7.69 -25.32
CA ARG A 150 19.02 -8.48 -24.90
C ARG A 150 19.61 -7.91 -23.61
N ARG A 151 20.03 -8.82 -22.73
CA ARG A 151 20.79 -8.46 -21.53
C ARG A 151 22.13 -7.83 -21.94
N PRO A 152 22.48 -6.64 -21.43
CA PRO A 152 23.78 -6.06 -21.69
C PRO A 152 24.87 -6.87 -20.94
N ALA A 153 26.06 -6.95 -21.52
CA ALA A 153 27.13 -7.82 -21.00
C ALA A 153 27.58 -7.44 -19.57
N ASP A 154 27.38 -6.18 -19.17
CA ASP A 154 27.77 -5.62 -17.88
C ASP A 154 26.67 -5.71 -16.79
N ALA A 155 25.55 -6.39 -17.08
CA ALA A 155 24.50 -6.67 -16.09
C ALA A 155 24.36 -8.18 -15.87
N ALA A 156 24.34 -8.62 -14.60
CA ALA A 156 24.09 -10.03 -14.28
C ALA A 156 22.66 -10.45 -14.67
N PRO A 157 22.43 -11.73 -15.03
CA PRO A 157 21.08 -12.24 -15.28
C PRO A 157 20.14 -12.09 -14.07
N GLY A 158 18.84 -11.95 -14.32
CA GLY A 158 17.82 -11.82 -13.27
C GLY A 158 17.68 -10.40 -12.74
N LEU A 159 17.74 -10.22 -11.42
CA LEU A 159 17.36 -8.96 -10.77
C LEU A 159 18.18 -7.74 -11.24
N GLU A 160 19.49 -7.88 -11.49
CA GLU A 160 20.32 -6.76 -11.96
C GLU A 160 19.94 -6.29 -13.37
N PHE A 161 19.55 -7.22 -14.24
CA PHE A 161 18.99 -6.90 -15.55
C PHE A 161 17.59 -6.29 -15.40
N ASP A 162 16.73 -6.85 -14.55
CA ASP A 162 15.39 -6.33 -14.26
C ASP A 162 15.42 -4.89 -13.73
N LYS A 163 16.42 -4.50 -12.92
CA LYS A 163 16.60 -3.10 -12.48
C LYS A 163 16.81 -2.13 -13.64
N ARG A 164 17.52 -2.54 -14.70
CA ARG A 164 17.69 -1.70 -15.92
C ARG A 164 16.41 -1.64 -16.73
N LEU A 165 15.70 -2.75 -16.85
CA LEU A 165 14.39 -2.81 -17.52
C LEU A 165 13.35 -1.96 -16.79
N TYR A 166 13.39 -1.94 -15.45
CA TYR A 166 12.58 -1.06 -14.63
C TYR A 166 12.81 0.40 -15.00
N LEU A 167 14.07 0.87 -15.11
CA LEU A 167 14.36 2.24 -15.55
C LEU A 167 13.78 2.56 -16.94
N VAL A 168 13.99 1.66 -17.91
CA VAL A 168 13.43 1.81 -19.27
C VAL A 168 11.90 1.91 -19.21
N ARG A 169 11.26 1.03 -18.43
CA ARG A 169 9.81 1.01 -18.29
C ARG A 169 9.30 2.30 -17.65
N ARG A 170 9.94 2.79 -16.58
CA ARG A 170 9.53 4.01 -15.88
C ARG A 170 9.64 5.23 -16.80
N GLU A 171 10.75 5.40 -17.52
CA GLU A 171 10.89 6.48 -18.51
C GLU A 171 9.88 6.34 -19.67
N PHE A 172 9.57 5.11 -20.08
CA PHE A 172 8.57 4.84 -21.11
C PHE A 172 7.15 5.21 -20.64
N GLU A 173 6.76 4.80 -19.43
CA GLU A 173 5.45 5.09 -18.83
C GLU A 173 5.25 6.61 -18.67
N GLN A 174 6.27 7.32 -18.19
CA GLN A 174 6.23 8.78 -18.03
C GLN A 174 6.12 9.54 -19.36
N SER A 175 6.60 8.95 -20.45
CA SER A 175 6.58 9.59 -21.76
C SER A 175 5.36 9.21 -22.61
N ASN A 176 4.59 8.19 -22.26
CA ASN A 176 3.47 7.69 -23.06
C ASN A 176 2.22 7.40 -22.23
N GLU A 177 1.34 8.40 -22.10
CA GLU A 177 0.11 8.31 -21.29
C GLU A 177 -0.91 7.28 -21.81
N ASN A 178 -0.94 7.01 -23.12
CA ASN A 178 -1.91 6.10 -23.76
C ASN A 178 -1.41 4.65 -23.88
N THR A 179 -0.47 4.24 -23.02
CA THR A 179 0.10 2.89 -23.05
C THR A 179 0.15 2.30 -21.65
N TYR A 180 0.09 0.97 -21.57
CA TYR A 180 0.27 0.26 -20.31
C TYR A 180 1.25 -0.90 -20.48
N VAL A 181 2.18 -1.03 -19.54
CA VAL A 181 3.16 -2.13 -19.53
C VAL A 181 2.76 -3.15 -18.48
N ALA A 182 2.19 -4.28 -18.91
CA ALA A 182 1.70 -5.32 -18.02
C ALA A 182 2.85 -6.03 -17.29
N SER A 183 3.97 -6.25 -17.96
CA SER A 183 5.21 -6.77 -17.38
C SER A 183 6.39 -6.39 -18.27
N PHE A 184 7.58 -6.23 -17.70
CA PHE A 184 8.81 -6.06 -18.46
C PHE A 184 9.99 -6.56 -17.64
N SER A 185 10.34 -7.83 -17.83
CA SER A 185 11.30 -8.55 -17.00
C SER A 185 12.03 -9.62 -17.83
N SER A 186 13.14 -10.11 -17.28
CA SER A 186 13.87 -11.29 -17.74
C SER A 186 13.46 -12.58 -17.02
N ARG A 187 12.57 -12.48 -16.03
CA ARG A 187 12.13 -13.57 -15.16
C ARG A 187 10.64 -13.85 -15.27
N THR A 188 9.80 -12.81 -15.27
CA THR A 188 8.34 -12.96 -15.25
C THR A 188 7.66 -12.31 -16.44
N ILE A 189 6.46 -12.81 -16.75
CA ILE A 189 5.56 -12.24 -17.75
C ILE A 189 4.11 -12.40 -17.31
N VAL A 190 3.30 -11.39 -17.61
CA VAL A 190 1.88 -11.34 -17.22
C VAL A 190 1.00 -11.35 -18.47
N TYR A 191 0.13 -12.35 -18.56
CA TYR A 191 -0.96 -12.43 -19.53
C TYR A 191 -2.27 -12.08 -18.82
N LYS A 192 -2.87 -10.94 -19.16
CA LYS A 192 -4.10 -10.48 -18.52
C LYS A 192 -4.99 -9.71 -19.48
N GLY A 193 -6.21 -9.47 -19.07
CA GLY A 193 -7.17 -8.68 -19.83
C GLY A 193 -8.57 -8.78 -19.27
N MET A 194 -9.50 -8.17 -19.99
CA MET A 194 -10.92 -8.18 -19.66
C MET A 194 -11.58 -9.45 -20.18
N PHE A 195 -11.57 -10.49 -19.36
CA PHE A 195 -12.03 -11.81 -19.72
C PHE A 195 -13.10 -12.29 -18.73
N LEU A 196 -14.05 -13.07 -19.23
CA LEU A 196 -14.67 -14.12 -18.43
C LEU A 196 -13.61 -15.17 -18.11
N VAL A 197 -13.81 -15.90 -17.03
CA VAL A 197 -12.83 -16.86 -16.50
C VAL A 197 -12.32 -17.86 -17.56
N GLY A 198 -13.22 -18.49 -18.32
CA GLY A 198 -12.85 -19.45 -19.37
C GLY A 198 -12.27 -18.83 -20.65
N GLN A 199 -12.23 -17.50 -20.78
CA GLN A 199 -11.74 -16.83 -21.98
C GLN A 199 -10.22 -16.64 -21.98
N LEU A 200 -9.56 -16.55 -20.81
CA LEU A 200 -8.10 -16.27 -20.73
C LEU A 200 -7.27 -17.25 -21.59
N ARG A 201 -7.46 -18.55 -21.34
CA ARG A 201 -6.76 -19.65 -22.05
C ARG A 201 -7.06 -19.62 -23.56
N ASN A 202 -8.29 -19.30 -23.92
CA ASN A 202 -8.77 -19.34 -25.31
C ASN A 202 -8.39 -18.09 -26.11
N PHE A 203 -8.22 -16.96 -25.43
CA PHE A 203 -7.86 -15.68 -26.03
C PHE A 203 -6.39 -15.64 -26.41
N TYR A 204 -5.49 -15.97 -25.47
CA TYR A 204 -4.04 -15.99 -25.70
C TYR A 204 -3.59 -17.37 -26.18
N LEU A 205 -3.22 -17.50 -27.45
CA LEU A 205 -2.83 -18.79 -28.02
C LEU A 205 -1.54 -19.34 -27.42
N ASP A 206 -0.66 -18.48 -26.93
CA ASP A 206 0.57 -18.86 -26.23
C ASP A 206 0.30 -19.79 -25.03
N LEU A 207 -0.82 -19.60 -24.33
CA LEU A 207 -1.19 -20.39 -23.15
C LEU A 207 -1.68 -21.81 -23.49
N GLN A 208 -1.87 -22.12 -24.78
CA GLN A 208 -2.24 -23.44 -25.29
C GLN A 208 -1.04 -24.20 -25.88
N ASP A 209 0.13 -23.55 -26.02
CA ASP A 209 1.33 -24.21 -26.54
C ASP A 209 1.98 -25.04 -25.42
N GLU A 210 2.17 -26.34 -25.67
CA GLU A 210 2.80 -27.27 -24.72
C GLU A 210 4.27 -26.93 -24.43
N ASP A 211 4.94 -26.16 -25.31
CA ASP A 211 6.29 -25.65 -25.07
C ASP A 211 6.31 -24.48 -24.07
N TYR A 212 5.14 -23.95 -23.70
CA TYR A 212 5.04 -22.96 -22.64
C TYR A 212 5.09 -23.64 -21.27
N GLU A 213 6.32 -23.78 -20.75
CA GLU A 213 6.62 -24.41 -19.47
C GLU A 213 6.94 -23.36 -18.39
N SER A 214 6.45 -23.58 -17.17
CA SER A 214 6.75 -22.70 -16.04
C SER A 214 6.80 -23.49 -14.73
N ALA A 215 7.64 -23.08 -13.78
CA ALA A 215 7.65 -23.63 -12.42
C ALA A 215 6.74 -22.83 -11.48
N ILE A 216 6.43 -21.57 -11.81
CA ILE A 216 5.57 -20.68 -11.02
C ILE A 216 4.45 -20.16 -11.91
N ALA A 217 3.20 -20.41 -11.51
CA ALA A 217 2.02 -19.86 -12.17
C ALA A 217 1.04 -19.29 -11.15
N LEU A 218 0.75 -17.99 -11.25
CA LEU A 218 -0.16 -17.28 -10.35
C LEU A 218 -1.35 -16.75 -11.12
N VAL A 219 -2.57 -17.07 -10.70
CA VAL A 219 -3.81 -16.67 -11.38
C VAL A 219 -4.70 -15.82 -10.49
N HIS A 220 -5.42 -14.89 -11.12
CA HIS A 220 -6.37 -14.03 -10.45
C HIS A 220 -7.61 -13.80 -11.30
N SER A 221 -8.79 -13.89 -10.70
CA SER A 221 -10.07 -13.41 -11.24
C SER A 221 -10.58 -12.25 -10.39
N ARG A 222 -10.82 -11.10 -11.04
CA ARG A 222 -11.22 -9.86 -10.38
C ARG A 222 -12.74 -9.78 -10.21
N PHE A 223 -13.15 -9.12 -9.14
CA PHE A 223 -14.51 -8.64 -8.93
C PHE A 223 -14.44 -7.11 -8.73
N SER A 224 -15.18 -6.34 -9.52
CA SER A 224 -15.13 -4.89 -9.57
C SER A 224 -16.50 -4.31 -9.25
N THR A 225 -16.56 -3.32 -8.36
CA THR A 225 -17.77 -2.50 -8.15
C THR A 225 -17.97 -1.44 -9.22
N ASN A 226 -16.99 -1.26 -10.13
CA ASN A 226 -17.05 -0.33 -11.25
C ASN A 226 -17.45 -1.06 -12.55
N THR A 227 -18.40 -0.47 -13.29
CA THR A 227 -18.89 -0.94 -14.59
C THR A 227 -18.05 -0.45 -15.78
N ASN A 228 -17.11 0.48 -15.58
CA ASN A 228 -16.24 0.96 -16.65
C ASN A 228 -15.17 -0.08 -16.99
N PRO A 229 -15.14 -0.57 -18.24
CA PRO A 229 -14.21 -1.60 -18.66
C PRO A 229 -12.77 -1.06 -18.68
N SER A 230 -11.81 -1.81 -18.12
CA SER A 230 -10.39 -1.44 -18.10
C SER A 230 -9.49 -2.69 -18.10
N TRP A 231 -8.74 -2.86 -19.19
CA TRP A 231 -7.81 -3.99 -19.38
C TRP A 231 -6.62 -3.95 -18.42
N GLU A 232 -6.05 -2.77 -18.20
CA GLU A 232 -4.88 -2.58 -17.33
C GLU A 232 -5.15 -2.90 -15.85
N ARG A 233 -6.40 -2.73 -15.40
CA ARG A 233 -6.83 -3.00 -14.01
C ARG A 233 -7.05 -4.48 -13.70
N ALA A 234 -6.99 -5.36 -14.71
CA ALA A 234 -6.93 -6.79 -14.47
C ALA A 234 -5.65 -7.13 -13.68
N HIS A 235 -5.71 -8.21 -12.92
CA HIS A 235 -4.57 -8.77 -12.20
C HIS A 235 -4.08 -10.04 -12.90
N PRO A 236 -2.85 -10.52 -12.61
CA PRO A 236 -1.86 -9.95 -11.69
C PRO A 236 -1.29 -8.58 -12.10
N ASN A 237 -0.71 -7.88 -11.13
CA ASN A 237 0.22 -6.77 -11.38
C ASN A 237 1.64 -7.35 -11.60
N ARG A 238 2.70 -6.53 -11.56
CA ARG A 238 4.04 -7.00 -11.95
C ARG A 238 4.64 -7.99 -10.97
N MET A 239 4.38 -7.78 -9.68
CA MET A 239 4.93 -8.59 -8.60
C MET A 239 3.85 -9.25 -7.76
N ILE A 240 2.64 -8.68 -7.69
CA ILE A 240 1.57 -9.16 -6.82
C ILE A 240 0.27 -9.48 -7.56
N LEU A 241 -0.50 -10.39 -6.97
CA LEU A 241 -1.96 -10.41 -7.08
C LEU A 241 -2.55 -10.24 -5.68
N HIS A 242 -3.71 -9.60 -5.60
CA HIS A 242 -4.29 -9.17 -4.33
C HIS A 242 -5.80 -9.44 -4.37
N ASN A 243 -6.27 -10.23 -3.42
CA ASN A 243 -7.68 -10.41 -3.12
C ASN A 243 -8.00 -9.65 -1.84
N GLY A 244 -8.71 -8.53 -1.98
CA GLY A 244 -8.89 -7.63 -0.86
C GLY A 244 -9.10 -6.18 -1.28
N GLU A 245 -9.00 -5.30 -0.29
CA GLU A 245 -9.05 -3.85 -0.45
C GLU A 245 -8.13 -3.20 0.59
N ILE A 246 -7.27 -2.28 0.15
CA ILE A 246 -6.43 -1.50 1.07
C ILE A 246 -7.20 -0.26 1.54
N ASN A 247 -7.73 -0.31 2.76
CA ASN A 247 -8.59 0.75 3.31
C ASN A 247 -7.80 2.00 3.77
N THR A 248 -6.49 1.88 3.90
CA THR A 248 -5.55 2.96 4.29
C THR A 248 -4.92 3.67 3.09
N ILE A 249 -5.34 3.33 1.86
CA ILE A 249 -4.61 3.65 0.62
C ILE A 249 -4.28 5.14 0.43
N ARG A 250 -5.19 6.06 0.78
CA ARG A 250 -4.95 7.51 0.63
C ARG A 250 -3.78 7.97 1.49
N GLY A 251 -3.78 7.57 2.76
CA GLY A 251 -2.70 7.90 3.69
C GLY A 251 -1.37 7.30 3.23
N ASN A 252 -1.38 6.03 2.81
CA ASN A 252 -0.17 5.33 2.34
C ASN A 252 0.41 5.99 1.09
N ALA A 253 -0.45 6.38 0.13
CA ALA A 253 -0.03 7.03 -1.10
C ALA A 253 0.62 8.39 -0.82
N ASP A 254 -0.03 9.25 -0.04
CA ASP A 254 0.48 10.58 0.31
C ASP A 254 1.80 10.50 1.09
N ARG A 255 1.90 9.53 2.01
CA ARG A 255 3.11 9.26 2.79
C ARG A 255 4.25 8.75 1.91
N MET A 256 3.98 7.83 1.00
CA MET A 256 5.00 7.31 0.09
C MET A 256 5.52 8.37 -0.88
N LEU A 257 4.64 9.24 -1.41
CA LEU A 257 5.04 10.41 -2.21
C LEU A 257 5.92 11.38 -1.40
N SER A 258 5.62 11.57 -0.11
CA SER A 258 6.43 12.40 0.78
C SER A 258 7.82 11.80 1.08
N ARG A 259 7.95 10.46 1.05
CA ARG A 259 9.23 9.74 1.27
C ARG A 259 10.21 9.84 0.12
N GLU A 260 9.78 10.28 -1.06
CA GLU A 260 10.63 10.37 -2.24
C GLU A 260 11.89 11.23 -2.02
N GLU A 261 11.87 12.17 -1.05
CA GLU A 261 13.03 12.98 -0.70
C GLU A 261 13.98 12.35 0.31
N THR A 262 13.48 11.57 1.27
CA THR A 262 14.31 10.96 2.32
C THR A 262 14.92 9.64 1.87
N MET A 263 14.28 8.97 0.90
CA MET A 263 14.78 7.73 0.34
C MET A 263 15.95 7.97 -0.61
N SER A 264 17.01 7.19 -0.43
CA SER A 264 18.17 7.22 -1.32
C SER A 264 18.71 5.81 -1.51
N SER A 265 19.02 5.48 -2.77
CA SER A 265 19.66 4.24 -3.19
C SER A 265 20.68 4.54 -4.30
N PRO A 266 21.62 3.63 -4.59
CA PRO A 266 22.52 3.77 -5.74
C PRO A 266 21.78 3.92 -7.09
N LEU A 267 20.58 3.35 -7.22
CA LEU A 267 19.75 3.47 -8.42
C LEU A 267 19.09 4.86 -8.49
N MET A 268 18.51 5.33 -7.39
CA MET A 268 17.89 6.66 -7.31
C MET A 268 18.90 7.78 -7.55
N GLN A 269 20.11 7.67 -7.00
CA GLN A 269 21.16 8.68 -7.20
C GLN A 269 21.51 8.88 -8.69
N LYS A 270 21.31 7.85 -9.53
CA LYS A 270 21.55 7.91 -10.97
C LYS A 270 20.32 8.34 -11.78
N ALA A 271 19.12 8.03 -11.30
CA ALA A 271 17.90 8.07 -12.12
C ALA A 271 16.63 8.52 -11.37
N ALA A 272 16.73 9.28 -10.29
CA ALA A 272 15.58 9.73 -9.49
C ALA A 272 14.48 10.37 -10.34
N ASP A 273 14.84 11.31 -11.22
CA ASP A 273 13.89 12.03 -12.10
C ASP A 273 13.09 11.11 -13.03
N ARG A 274 13.61 9.90 -13.30
CA ARG A 274 12.99 8.90 -14.18
C ARG A 274 12.16 7.87 -13.43
N ILE A 275 12.40 7.72 -12.13
CA ILE A 275 11.70 6.73 -11.29
C ILE A 275 10.48 7.37 -10.62
N LEU A 276 10.64 8.61 -10.16
CA LEU A 276 9.64 9.37 -9.43
C LEU A 276 8.60 10.01 -10.38
N PRO A 277 7.31 10.08 -10.01
CA PRO A 277 6.73 9.66 -8.72
C PRO A 277 6.59 8.14 -8.61
N VAL A 278 6.83 7.55 -7.43
CA VAL A 278 6.77 6.09 -7.22
C VAL A 278 5.38 5.55 -7.50
N ILE A 279 4.35 6.21 -6.97
CA ILE A 279 2.96 5.79 -7.07
C ILE A 279 2.26 6.53 -8.21
N ASN A 280 1.54 5.79 -9.05
CA ASN A 280 0.55 6.38 -9.94
C ASN A 280 -0.80 6.51 -9.22
N ALA A 281 -1.17 7.73 -8.84
CA ALA A 281 -2.41 8.04 -8.12
C ALA A 281 -3.71 7.69 -8.89
N ALA A 282 -3.64 7.45 -10.20
CA ALA A 282 -4.80 7.03 -11.01
C ALA A 282 -5.04 5.50 -10.99
N GLY A 283 -4.09 4.72 -10.45
CA GLY A 283 -4.18 3.26 -10.35
C GLY A 283 -5.20 2.76 -9.32
N SER A 284 -5.46 1.45 -9.31
CA SER A 284 -6.17 0.82 -8.19
C SER A 284 -5.28 0.78 -6.94
N ASP A 285 -5.89 0.59 -5.78
CA ASP A 285 -5.20 0.35 -4.51
C ASP A 285 -4.09 -0.71 -4.62
N SER A 286 -4.39 -1.80 -5.31
CA SER A 286 -3.51 -2.92 -5.54
C SER A 286 -2.36 -2.56 -6.49
N ALA A 287 -2.60 -1.69 -7.47
CA ALA A 287 -1.55 -1.21 -8.36
C ALA A 287 -0.60 -0.26 -7.63
N MET A 288 -1.11 0.59 -6.73
CA MET A 288 -0.28 1.47 -5.90
C MET A 288 0.60 0.67 -4.93
N LEU A 289 0.06 -0.41 -4.35
CA LEU A 289 0.84 -1.34 -3.52
C LEU A 289 1.92 -2.05 -4.35
N ASP A 290 1.59 -2.54 -5.55
CA ASP A 290 2.56 -3.16 -6.48
C ASP A 290 3.68 -2.19 -6.87
N ASN A 291 3.35 -0.92 -7.15
CA ASN A 291 4.34 0.11 -7.48
C ASN A 291 5.31 0.36 -6.33
N THR A 292 4.78 0.43 -5.10
CA THR A 292 5.58 0.64 -3.89
C THR A 292 6.49 -0.55 -3.63
N LEU A 293 5.96 -1.78 -3.71
CA LEU A 293 6.73 -3.01 -3.56
C LEU A 293 7.83 -3.12 -4.60
N GLU A 294 7.49 -2.94 -5.87
CA GLU A 294 8.45 -3.02 -6.97
C GLU A 294 9.54 -1.96 -6.82
N PHE A 295 9.19 -0.74 -6.43
CA PHE A 295 10.16 0.29 -6.13
C PHE A 295 11.11 -0.13 -5.01
N MET A 296 10.61 -0.68 -3.89
CA MET A 296 11.47 -1.14 -2.78
C MET A 296 12.43 -2.24 -3.25
N VAL A 297 11.94 -3.21 -4.02
CA VAL A 297 12.75 -4.33 -4.53
C VAL A 297 13.80 -3.88 -5.55
N MET A 298 13.42 -3.05 -6.51
CA MET A 298 14.36 -2.53 -7.52
C MET A 298 15.44 -1.64 -6.89
N ASN A 299 15.14 -1.04 -5.73
CA ASN A 299 16.09 -0.24 -4.97
C ASN A 299 16.89 -1.03 -3.91
N GLY A 300 16.82 -2.37 -3.92
CA GLY A 300 17.74 -3.23 -3.17
C GLY A 300 17.18 -3.83 -1.89
N MET A 301 15.88 -3.68 -1.62
CA MET A 301 15.23 -4.41 -0.53
C MET A 301 14.83 -5.82 -0.97
N ASP A 302 15.02 -6.81 -0.11
CA ASP A 302 14.59 -8.18 -0.42
C ASP A 302 13.06 -8.26 -0.46
N LEU A 303 12.50 -8.98 -1.44
CA LEU A 303 11.06 -9.09 -1.64
C LEU A 303 10.30 -9.55 -0.37
N PRO A 304 10.71 -10.60 0.36
CA PRO A 304 10.03 -10.99 1.60
C PRO A 304 10.08 -9.90 2.69
N LEU A 305 11.21 -9.21 2.83
CA LEU A 305 11.35 -8.11 3.79
C LEU A 305 10.43 -6.94 3.43
N ALA A 306 10.38 -6.55 2.16
CA ALA A 306 9.49 -5.49 1.69
C ALA A 306 8.01 -5.82 1.98
N MET A 307 7.60 -7.08 1.77
CA MET A 307 6.26 -7.54 2.12
C MET A 307 6.01 -7.52 3.64
N MET A 308 6.98 -7.92 4.47
CA MET A 308 6.88 -7.84 5.93
C MET A 308 6.74 -6.40 6.45
N ILE A 309 7.33 -5.43 5.74
CA ILE A 309 7.27 -4.01 6.12
C ILE A 309 5.98 -3.35 5.66
N LEU A 310 5.53 -3.65 4.44
CA LEU A 310 4.27 -3.12 3.91
C LEU A 310 3.05 -3.70 4.64
N ILE A 311 3.05 -5.01 4.93
CA ILE A 311 1.95 -5.71 5.60
C ILE A 311 2.52 -6.47 6.80
N PRO A 312 2.86 -5.74 7.89
CA PRO A 312 3.42 -6.34 9.08
C PRO A 312 2.38 -7.15 9.86
N GLU A 313 2.84 -8.17 10.58
CA GLU A 313 1.99 -8.85 11.55
C GLU A 313 1.67 -7.94 12.75
N ALA A 314 0.61 -8.27 13.49
CA ALA A 314 0.32 -7.61 14.76
C ALA A 314 1.42 -7.98 15.80
N TRP A 315 2.32 -7.03 16.07
CA TRP A 315 3.53 -7.26 16.87
C TRP A 315 3.52 -6.57 18.24
N ASN A 316 2.92 -5.38 18.38
CA ASN A 316 3.06 -4.55 19.58
C ASN A 316 2.46 -5.21 20.85
N HIS A 317 1.20 -5.64 20.77
CA HIS A 317 0.50 -6.28 21.89
C HIS A 317 0.67 -7.81 21.94
N ASN A 318 1.43 -8.39 21.00
CA ASN A 318 1.66 -9.82 20.96
C ASN A 318 2.75 -10.22 21.96
N LYS A 319 2.38 -10.96 23.02
CA LYS A 319 3.31 -11.41 24.06
C LYS A 319 4.18 -12.60 23.63
N ASN A 320 3.79 -13.32 22.58
CA ASN A 320 4.46 -14.54 22.13
C ASN A 320 5.53 -14.29 21.06
N ILE A 321 5.69 -13.05 20.60
CA ILE A 321 6.72 -12.67 19.64
C ILE A 321 8.07 -12.53 20.35
N ASP A 322 9.13 -13.06 19.73
CA ASP A 322 10.49 -12.92 20.25
C ASP A 322 10.96 -11.46 20.18
N ARG A 323 11.91 -11.09 21.05
CA ARG A 323 12.40 -9.72 21.17
C ARG A 323 13.03 -9.22 19.86
N ALA A 324 13.87 -10.02 19.21
CA ALA A 324 14.58 -9.59 18.01
C ALA A 324 13.61 -9.28 16.86
N ARG A 325 12.59 -10.11 16.67
CA ARG A 325 11.50 -9.89 15.72
C ARG A 325 10.64 -8.69 16.09
N ARG A 326 10.35 -8.48 17.38
CA ARG A 326 9.67 -7.26 17.86
C ARG A 326 10.48 -6.01 17.50
N ASP A 327 11.78 -6.04 17.77
CA ASP A 327 12.69 -4.92 17.53
C ASP A 327 12.82 -4.63 16.03
N LEU A 328 12.84 -5.66 15.17
CA LEU A 328 12.76 -5.51 13.71
C LEU A 328 11.51 -4.75 13.28
N TYR A 329 10.32 -5.19 13.73
CA TYR A 329 9.07 -4.53 13.38
C TYR A 329 8.98 -3.11 13.95
N HIS A 330 9.43 -2.92 15.19
CA HIS A 330 9.44 -1.60 15.83
C HIS A 330 10.32 -0.62 15.06
N TYR A 331 11.52 -1.05 14.63
CA TYR A 331 12.41 -0.25 13.81
C TYR A 331 11.72 0.20 12.50
N TYR A 332 11.10 -0.70 11.73
CA TYR A 332 10.42 -0.31 10.49
C TYR A 332 9.11 0.46 10.71
N ALA A 333 8.41 0.25 11.83
CA ALA A 333 7.20 1.00 12.17
C ALA A 333 7.47 2.51 12.38
N THR A 334 8.72 2.89 12.71
CA THR A 334 9.12 4.31 12.76
C THR A 334 9.14 4.98 11.38
N MET A 335 9.24 4.21 10.30
CA MET A 335 9.43 4.72 8.94
C MET A 335 8.27 4.42 7.99
N MET A 336 7.58 3.28 8.14
CA MET A 336 6.52 2.83 7.24
C MET A 336 5.23 2.56 8.01
N GLU A 337 4.14 3.21 7.59
CA GLU A 337 2.82 2.82 8.03
C GLU A 337 2.34 1.52 7.33
N PRO A 338 1.59 0.67 8.03
CA PRO A 338 1.00 -0.52 7.44
C PRO A 338 0.04 -0.21 6.29
N TRP A 339 0.16 -0.96 5.19
CA TRP A 339 -0.80 -0.99 4.11
C TRP A 339 -1.95 -1.93 4.49
N ASP A 340 -2.85 -1.40 5.32
CA ASP A 340 -3.90 -2.18 5.98
C ASP A 340 -5.20 -2.27 5.19
N GLY A 341 -6.01 -3.26 5.57
CA GLY A 341 -7.26 -3.66 4.93
C GLY A 341 -7.30 -5.18 4.71
N PRO A 342 -8.47 -5.76 4.39
CA PRO A 342 -8.56 -7.18 4.06
C PRO A 342 -7.63 -7.49 2.90
N ALA A 343 -6.68 -8.41 3.07
CA ALA A 343 -5.73 -8.72 2.02
C ALA A 343 -5.32 -10.19 2.08
N SER A 344 -5.44 -10.87 0.95
CA SER A 344 -4.72 -12.11 0.65
C SER A 344 -3.86 -11.85 -0.58
N ILE A 345 -2.55 -11.78 -0.36
CA ILE A 345 -1.58 -11.41 -1.40
C ILE A 345 -0.72 -12.61 -1.73
N VAL A 346 -0.59 -12.88 -3.02
CA VAL A 346 0.43 -13.77 -3.56
C VAL A 346 1.38 -12.94 -4.39
N PHE A 347 2.67 -13.10 -4.15
CA PHE A 347 3.71 -12.30 -4.77
C PHE A 347 4.82 -13.17 -5.33
N SER A 348 5.47 -12.72 -6.38
CA SER A 348 6.63 -13.40 -6.97
C SER A 348 7.48 -12.45 -7.79
N ASP A 349 8.79 -12.71 -7.79
CA ASP A 349 9.75 -12.10 -8.71
C ASP A 349 10.25 -13.09 -9.79
N GLY A 350 9.61 -14.26 -9.90
CA GLY A 350 9.98 -15.34 -10.81
C GLY A 350 11.02 -16.31 -10.24
N ASP A 351 11.58 -16.07 -9.05
CA ASP A 351 12.47 -17.00 -8.34
C ASP A 351 11.87 -17.41 -6.99
N LEU A 352 11.40 -16.41 -6.27
CA LEU A 352 10.64 -16.58 -5.05
C LEU A 352 9.15 -16.48 -5.36
N VAL A 353 8.35 -17.26 -4.65
CA VAL A 353 6.90 -17.07 -4.59
C VAL A 353 6.49 -17.14 -3.14
N GLY A 354 5.73 -16.14 -2.72
CA GLY A 354 5.22 -16.10 -1.36
C GLY A 354 3.77 -15.70 -1.31
N ALA A 355 3.16 -15.96 -0.17
CA ALA A 355 1.81 -15.55 0.13
C ALA A 355 1.69 -15.13 1.59
N LEU A 356 0.91 -14.08 1.84
CA LEU A 356 0.61 -13.59 3.17
C LEU A 356 -0.83 -13.08 3.26
N LEU A 357 -1.31 -13.01 4.49
CA LEU A 357 -2.58 -12.35 4.81
C LEU A 357 -2.32 -11.04 5.53
N ASP A 358 -3.32 -10.17 5.51
CA ASP A 358 -3.39 -9.02 6.40
C ASP A 358 -3.29 -9.43 7.88
N ARG A 359 -3.03 -8.45 8.76
CA ARG A 359 -2.83 -8.67 10.20
C ARG A 359 -4.00 -9.36 10.91
N ASN A 360 -5.21 -9.25 10.35
CA ASN A 360 -6.45 -9.82 10.90
C ASN A 360 -6.86 -11.12 10.19
N GLY A 361 -6.27 -11.41 9.01
CA GLY A 361 -6.58 -12.57 8.19
C GLY A 361 -8.01 -12.57 7.65
N LEU A 362 -8.44 -11.42 7.13
CA LEU A 362 -9.83 -11.18 6.71
C LEU A 362 -10.19 -11.87 5.39
N ARG A 363 -9.19 -12.44 4.68
CA ARG A 363 -9.38 -13.15 3.41
C ARG A 363 -8.91 -14.60 3.50
N PRO A 364 -9.64 -15.56 2.89
CA PRO A 364 -9.24 -16.96 2.94
C PRO A 364 -8.07 -17.23 1.99
N SER A 365 -7.12 -18.05 2.46
CA SER A 365 -6.06 -18.62 1.63
C SER A 365 -5.65 -19.98 2.18
N ARG A 366 -5.71 -21.00 1.33
CA ARG A 366 -5.47 -22.40 1.69
C ARG A 366 -4.48 -23.01 0.72
N TYR A 367 -3.65 -23.92 1.21
CA TYR A 367 -2.65 -24.56 0.37
C TYR A 367 -2.50 -26.05 0.64
N TYR A 368 -2.03 -26.74 -0.39
CA TYR A 368 -1.67 -28.14 -0.40
C TYR A 368 -0.20 -28.27 -0.78
N VAL A 369 0.49 -29.19 -0.13
CA VAL A 369 1.80 -29.70 -0.57
C VAL A 369 1.63 -31.14 -0.96
N THR A 370 2.08 -31.52 -2.15
CA THR A 370 1.94 -32.86 -2.71
C THR A 370 3.26 -33.64 -2.68
N LYS A 371 3.19 -34.97 -2.85
CA LYS A 371 4.35 -35.88 -2.82
C LYS A 371 5.33 -35.66 -3.98
N ASP A 372 4.85 -35.09 -5.07
CA ASP A 372 5.63 -34.67 -6.24
C ASP A 372 6.14 -33.22 -6.11
N ASN A 373 6.25 -32.70 -4.88
CA ASN A 373 6.82 -31.39 -4.56
C ASN A 373 6.14 -30.21 -5.26
N TYR A 374 4.81 -30.24 -5.41
CA TYR A 374 4.04 -29.06 -5.78
C TYR A 374 3.44 -28.39 -4.54
N LEU A 375 3.46 -27.05 -4.55
CA LEU A 375 2.65 -26.22 -3.69
C LEU A 375 1.50 -25.63 -4.50
N ILE A 376 0.27 -25.93 -4.06
CA ILE A 376 -0.96 -25.46 -4.70
C ILE A 376 -1.70 -24.60 -3.69
N LEU A 377 -1.85 -23.31 -3.98
CA LEU A 377 -2.55 -22.35 -3.12
C LEU A 377 -3.79 -21.81 -3.83
N SER A 378 -4.88 -21.62 -3.09
CA SER A 378 -6.09 -20.96 -3.60
C SER A 378 -6.94 -20.36 -2.48
N SER A 379 -7.80 -19.41 -2.85
CA SER A 379 -8.86 -18.90 -1.96
C SER A 379 -9.83 -20.01 -1.49
N GLU A 380 -10.01 -21.09 -2.26
CA GLU A 380 -10.90 -22.20 -1.94
C GLU A 380 -10.22 -23.58 -1.98
N VAL A 381 -10.89 -24.57 -1.37
CA VAL A 381 -10.51 -25.99 -1.50
C VAL A 381 -11.25 -26.64 -2.68
N GLY A 382 -10.70 -27.71 -3.25
CA GLY A 382 -11.36 -28.44 -4.34
C GLY A 382 -11.18 -27.85 -5.74
N VAL A 383 -10.32 -26.83 -5.87
CA VAL A 383 -10.02 -26.17 -7.15
C VAL A 383 -9.27 -27.08 -8.15
N LEU A 384 -8.57 -28.11 -7.67
CA LEU A 384 -7.95 -29.12 -8.52
C LEU A 384 -8.32 -30.54 -8.06
N PRO A 385 -8.48 -31.49 -9.00
CA PRO A 385 -8.73 -32.89 -8.67
C PRO A 385 -7.40 -33.54 -8.25
N ILE A 386 -7.03 -33.40 -6.98
CA ILE A 386 -5.81 -34.00 -6.41
C ILE A 386 -6.20 -35.30 -5.70
N ASP A 387 -5.55 -36.40 -6.02
CA ASP A 387 -5.70 -37.65 -5.28
C ASP A 387 -5.31 -37.42 -3.80
N PRO A 388 -6.18 -37.70 -2.81
CA PRO A 388 -5.85 -37.59 -1.41
C PRO A 388 -4.57 -38.33 -1.01
N ALA A 389 -4.21 -39.43 -1.68
CA ALA A 389 -2.98 -40.18 -1.43
C ALA A 389 -1.71 -39.40 -1.82
N MET A 390 -1.82 -38.37 -2.66
CA MET A 390 -0.71 -37.48 -3.06
C MET A 390 -0.50 -36.31 -2.11
N VAL A 391 -1.45 -36.01 -1.21
CA VAL A 391 -1.35 -34.85 -0.31
C VAL A 391 -0.44 -35.16 0.87
N VAL A 392 0.66 -34.41 1.00
CA VAL A 392 1.58 -34.45 2.14
C VAL A 392 1.11 -33.51 3.24
N LYS A 393 0.71 -32.29 2.87
CA LYS A 393 0.23 -31.27 3.81
C LYS A 393 -0.99 -30.57 3.24
N LYS A 394 -1.98 -30.32 4.09
CA LYS A 394 -3.13 -29.45 3.80
C LYS A 394 -3.25 -28.46 4.95
N ASP A 395 -3.11 -27.18 4.67
CA ASP A 395 -3.12 -26.14 5.70
C ASP A 395 -3.68 -24.82 5.15
N ARG A 396 -3.80 -23.81 6.00
CA ARG A 396 -4.24 -22.46 5.65
C ARG A 396 -3.18 -21.42 6.04
N LEU A 397 -3.17 -20.29 5.34
CA LEU A 397 -2.46 -19.12 5.82
C LEU A 397 -3.13 -18.59 7.08
N ARG A 398 -2.32 -18.07 7.99
CA ARG A 398 -2.76 -17.50 9.27
C ARG A 398 -2.36 -16.02 9.29
N PRO A 399 -3.12 -15.14 9.98
CA PRO A 399 -2.75 -13.74 10.11
C PRO A 399 -1.30 -13.58 10.57
N GLY A 400 -0.57 -12.68 9.92
CA GLY A 400 0.82 -12.41 10.23
C GLY A 400 1.83 -13.49 9.82
N LYS A 401 1.43 -14.66 9.30
CA LYS A 401 2.35 -15.70 8.82
C LYS A 401 2.59 -15.57 7.32
N MET A 402 3.84 -15.72 6.88
CA MET A 402 4.24 -15.76 5.48
C MET A 402 4.55 -17.19 5.04
N LEU A 403 3.97 -17.62 3.93
CA LEU A 403 4.38 -18.80 3.20
C LEU A 403 5.34 -18.36 2.10
N LEU A 404 6.53 -18.96 2.04
CA LEU A 404 7.54 -18.59 1.05
C LEU A 404 8.18 -19.84 0.44
N VAL A 405 8.28 -19.89 -0.87
CA VAL A 405 8.98 -20.95 -1.62
C VAL A 405 10.12 -20.31 -2.40
N ASP A 406 11.31 -20.88 -2.23
CA ASP A 406 12.50 -20.54 -3.00
C ASP A 406 12.74 -21.66 -4.02
N THR A 407 12.32 -21.41 -5.26
CA THR A 407 12.40 -22.41 -6.33
C THR A 407 13.84 -22.67 -6.79
N GLN A 408 14.75 -21.72 -6.55
CA GLN A 408 16.18 -21.90 -6.82
C GLN A 408 16.82 -22.84 -5.80
N LYS A 409 16.35 -22.83 -4.55
CA LYS A 409 16.83 -23.71 -3.48
C LYS A 409 16.02 -25.00 -3.32
N GLY A 410 14.91 -25.17 -4.04
CA GLY A 410 14.10 -26.37 -3.95
C GLY A 410 13.38 -26.51 -2.60
N LYS A 411 13.00 -25.42 -1.93
CA LYS A 411 12.45 -25.52 -0.56
C LYS A 411 11.39 -24.49 -0.20
N ILE A 412 10.48 -24.91 0.67
CA ILE A 412 9.60 -24.03 1.43
C ILE A 412 10.41 -23.46 2.60
N ILE A 413 10.37 -22.15 2.78
CA ILE A 413 11.00 -21.45 3.90
C ILE A 413 9.94 -21.24 4.97
N GLU A 414 10.18 -21.75 6.17
CA GLU A 414 9.29 -21.60 7.31
C GLU A 414 9.27 -20.14 7.81
N ASP A 415 8.10 -19.66 8.25
CA ASP A 415 7.88 -18.26 8.66
C ASP A 415 8.83 -17.81 9.77
N ASP A 416 9.02 -18.66 10.78
CA ASP A 416 9.84 -18.30 11.94
C ASP A 416 11.32 -18.25 11.59
N ASP A 417 11.81 -19.14 10.71
CA ASP A 417 13.19 -19.09 10.20
C ASP A 417 13.42 -17.85 9.32
N LEU A 418 12.46 -17.51 8.46
CA LEU A 418 12.50 -16.33 7.61
C LEU A 418 12.61 -15.05 8.44
N LYS A 419 11.77 -14.93 9.47
CA LYS A 419 11.73 -13.72 10.31
C LYS A 419 12.91 -13.65 11.26
N ALA A 420 13.36 -14.78 11.80
CA ALA A 420 14.59 -14.85 12.58
C ALA A 420 15.81 -14.40 11.74
N HIS A 421 15.88 -14.80 10.47
CA HIS A 421 16.92 -14.36 9.56
C HIS A 421 16.97 -12.83 9.41
N TYR A 422 15.82 -12.19 9.15
CA TYR A 422 15.77 -10.73 9.03
C TYR A 422 16.01 -10.03 10.36
N ALA A 423 15.44 -10.53 11.47
CA ALA A 423 15.64 -9.97 12.79
C ALA A 423 17.10 -10.00 13.24
N ALA A 424 17.88 -10.98 12.79
CA ALA A 424 19.31 -11.10 13.07
C ALA A 424 20.22 -10.33 12.10
N ARG A 425 19.69 -9.71 11.04
CA ARG A 425 20.48 -9.02 10.00
C ARG A 425 21.23 -7.80 10.54
N ARG A 426 20.62 -7.11 11.50
CA ARG A 426 21.13 -5.89 12.15
C ARG A 426 20.76 -5.89 13.64
N PRO A 427 21.51 -5.16 14.48
CA PRO A 427 21.20 -5.04 15.90
C PRO A 427 20.07 -4.02 16.12
N TYR A 428 18.87 -4.30 15.61
CA TYR A 428 17.73 -3.38 15.66
C TYR A 428 17.38 -2.96 17.10
N GLY A 429 17.47 -3.88 18.06
CA GLY A 429 17.26 -3.58 19.48
C GLY A 429 18.26 -2.57 20.03
N GLU A 430 19.55 -2.69 19.69
CA GLU A 430 20.56 -1.72 20.12
C GLU A 430 20.34 -0.35 19.48
N TRP A 431 19.90 -0.31 18.22
CA TRP A 431 19.59 0.94 17.55
C TRP A 431 18.40 1.65 18.19
N LEU A 432 17.34 0.91 18.51
CA LEU A 432 16.17 1.43 19.22
C LEU A 432 16.57 1.92 20.62
N ASP A 433 17.29 1.10 21.39
CA ASP A 433 17.72 1.46 22.76
C ASP A 433 18.58 2.74 22.79
N GLN A 434 19.32 3.04 21.72
CA GLN A 434 20.19 4.22 21.63
C GLN A 434 19.52 5.48 21.05
N ASN A 435 18.57 5.33 20.12
CA ASN A 435 18.07 6.45 19.31
C ASN A 435 16.59 6.76 19.54
N LEU A 436 15.78 5.79 19.96
CA LEU A 436 14.36 5.99 20.18
C LEU A 436 14.12 6.66 21.53
N VAL A 437 13.40 7.78 21.53
CA VAL A 437 13.05 8.50 22.75
C VAL A 437 11.59 8.21 23.09
N TYR A 438 11.31 7.83 24.34
CA TYR A 438 9.94 7.64 24.81
C TYR A 438 9.45 8.89 25.55
N LEU A 439 8.24 9.36 25.23
CA LEU A 439 7.64 10.52 25.90
C LEU A 439 7.51 10.34 27.43
N LYS A 440 7.24 9.12 27.89
CA LYS A 440 7.14 8.80 29.33
C LYS A 440 8.46 9.05 30.08
N ASP A 441 9.60 8.88 29.41
CA ASP A 441 10.93 8.95 30.00
C ASP A 441 11.52 10.37 29.94
N LEU A 442 10.88 11.30 29.20
CA LEU A 442 11.28 12.70 29.18
C LEU A 442 11.04 13.37 30.54
N PRO A 443 12.02 14.17 31.03
CA PRO A 443 11.92 14.83 32.32
C PRO A 443 10.82 15.89 32.30
N VAL A 444 10.05 15.97 33.39
CA VAL A 444 9.08 17.06 33.57
C VAL A 444 9.84 18.33 33.94
N PRO A 445 9.73 19.42 33.17
CA PRO A 445 10.38 20.67 33.53
C PRO A 445 9.81 21.20 34.85
N ASN A 446 10.64 21.86 35.66
CA ASN A 446 10.21 22.48 36.91
C ASN A 446 9.45 23.80 36.67
N LYS A 447 8.36 23.72 35.90
CA LYS A 447 7.44 24.80 35.58
C LYS A 447 6.03 24.31 35.81
N LYS A 448 5.22 25.10 36.53
CA LYS A 448 3.80 24.77 36.72
C LYS A 448 3.01 25.13 35.48
N VAL A 449 1.99 24.33 35.18
CA VAL A 449 0.92 24.72 34.26
C VAL A 449 0.19 25.90 34.90
N GLU A 450 0.24 27.06 34.25
CA GLU A 450 -0.49 28.23 34.72
C GLU A 450 -2.00 27.96 34.65
N PRO A 451 -2.72 28.01 35.79
CA PRO A 451 -4.16 27.82 35.79
C PRO A 451 -4.83 29.04 35.16
N LEU A 452 -5.86 28.79 34.36
CA LEU A 452 -6.74 29.85 33.85
C LEU A 452 -7.68 30.32 34.97
N SER A 453 -7.72 31.63 35.21
CA SER A 453 -8.80 32.22 36.02
C SER A 453 -10.17 31.97 35.37
N ASP A 454 -11.23 32.01 36.17
CA ASP A 454 -12.59 31.74 35.67
C ASP A 454 -13.00 32.70 34.56
N LEU A 455 -12.64 33.99 34.68
CA LEU A 455 -12.91 35.01 33.66
C LEU A 455 -12.14 34.73 32.35
N GLN A 456 -10.87 34.31 32.44
CA GLN A 456 -10.09 33.95 31.25
C GLN A 456 -10.66 32.71 30.57
N ARG A 457 -11.05 31.70 31.35
CA ARG A 457 -11.67 30.47 30.85
C ARG A 457 -12.97 30.77 30.12
N GLU A 458 -13.85 31.59 30.70
CA GLU A 458 -15.11 31.98 30.09
C GLU A 458 -14.91 32.74 28.77
N ARG A 459 -13.94 33.67 28.73
CA ARG A 459 -13.59 34.40 27.50
C ARG A 459 -13.11 33.48 26.40
N LEU A 460 -12.22 32.54 26.71
CA LEU A 460 -11.71 31.56 25.75
C LEU A 460 -12.82 30.61 25.27
N GLN A 461 -13.66 30.11 26.18
CA GLN A 461 -14.81 29.29 25.82
C GLN A 461 -15.74 30.01 24.83
N ARG A 462 -16.03 31.29 25.05
CA ARG A 462 -16.80 32.10 24.10
C ARG A 462 -16.08 32.29 22.76
N ALA A 463 -14.77 32.56 22.79
CA ALA A 463 -13.97 32.76 21.57
C ALA A 463 -13.93 31.51 20.68
N PHE A 464 -13.86 30.31 21.28
CA PHE A 464 -13.84 29.02 20.58
C PHE A 464 -15.24 28.35 20.49
N ALA A 465 -16.30 29.12 20.74
CA ALA A 465 -17.69 28.71 20.62
C ALA A 465 -18.05 27.43 21.40
N TYR A 466 -17.55 27.29 22.63
CA TYR A 466 -18.02 26.28 23.56
C TYR A 466 -19.43 26.63 24.03
N SER A 467 -20.34 25.68 23.89
CA SER A 467 -21.71 25.79 24.40
C SER A 467 -21.85 25.11 25.77
N TYR A 468 -22.95 25.42 26.46
CA TYR A 468 -23.33 24.72 27.68
C TYR A 468 -23.54 23.22 27.44
N GLU A 469 -24.10 22.85 26.27
CA GLU A 469 -24.31 21.46 25.85
C GLU A 469 -22.98 20.73 25.62
N ASP A 470 -21.99 21.38 25.01
CA ASP A 470 -20.64 20.78 24.85
C ASP A 470 -20.02 20.45 26.22
N LEU A 471 -20.12 21.39 27.18
CA LEU A 471 -19.55 21.21 28.52
C LEU A 471 -20.29 20.13 29.32
N THR A 472 -21.62 20.19 29.37
CA THR A 472 -22.42 19.34 30.26
C THR A 472 -22.81 18.00 29.63
N GLY A 473 -23.02 17.98 28.32
CA GLY A 473 -23.46 16.81 27.58
C GLY A 473 -22.32 15.96 27.03
N ALA A 474 -21.14 16.54 26.75
CA ALA A 474 -19.99 15.80 26.21
C ALA A 474 -18.79 15.76 27.17
N ILE A 475 -18.22 16.92 27.51
CA ILE A 475 -16.94 16.99 28.24
C ILE A 475 -17.05 16.46 29.67
N LEU A 476 -18.07 16.88 30.41
CA LEU A 476 -18.27 16.46 31.80
C LEU A 476 -18.48 14.93 31.94
N PRO A 477 -19.33 14.28 31.13
CA PRO A 477 -19.43 12.82 31.11
C PRO A 477 -18.10 12.13 30.82
N MET A 478 -17.38 12.53 29.78
CA MET A 478 -16.07 11.96 29.44
C MET A 478 -15.07 12.08 30.61
N ALA A 479 -15.07 13.21 31.30
CA ALA A 479 -14.19 13.44 32.45
C ALA A 479 -14.56 12.59 33.68
N LEU A 480 -15.85 12.29 33.88
CA LEU A 480 -16.33 11.51 35.03
C LEU A 480 -16.23 9.99 34.81
N THR A 481 -16.55 9.51 33.60
CA THR A 481 -16.68 8.07 33.30
C THR A 481 -15.53 7.51 32.49
N GLY A 482 -14.72 8.36 31.86
CA GLY A 482 -13.70 7.94 30.90
C GLY A 482 -14.29 7.41 29.59
N GLN A 483 -15.57 7.65 29.31
CA GLN A 483 -16.28 7.17 28.12
C GLN A 483 -17.03 8.32 27.44
N GLU A 484 -17.10 8.29 26.11
CA GLU A 484 -17.97 9.18 25.34
C GLU A 484 -19.45 8.96 25.75
N PRO A 485 -20.26 10.03 25.89
CA PRO A 485 -21.67 9.88 26.25
C PRO A 485 -22.46 9.12 25.18
N THR A 486 -23.25 8.15 25.60
CA THR A 486 -24.24 7.50 24.73
C THR A 486 -25.50 8.36 24.61
N SER A 487 -25.93 8.61 23.37
CA SER A 487 -27.20 9.27 23.06
C SER A 487 -28.09 8.38 22.18
N ALA A 488 -29.34 8.80 21.98
CA ALA A 488 -30.33 8.11 21.16
C ALA A 488 -31.08 9.09 20.27
N MET A 489 -31.87 8.58 19.32
CA MET A 489 -32.53 9.31 18.22
C MET A 489 -31.58 9.76 17.11
N GLY A 490 -32.16 10.18 15.97
CA GLY A 490 -31.41 10.72 14.85
C GLY A 490 -30.96 12.17 15.09
N VAL A 491 -29.95 12.61 14.33
CA VAL A 491 -29.49 14.00 14.33
C VAL A 491 -30.50 14.87 13.59
N ASP A 492 -31.37 15.57 14.33
CA ASP A 492 -32.44 16.44 13.81
C ASP A 492 -32.04 17.93 13.79
N VAL A 493 -30.76 18.21 13.59
CA VAL A 493 -30.25 19.59 13.41
C VAL A 493 -29.88 19.83 11.95
N PRO A 494 -29.96 21.08 11.45
CA PRO A 494 -29.53 21.40 10.09
C PRO A 494 -28.08 21.00 9.83
N LEU A 495 -27.77 20.63 8.58
CA LEU A 495 -26.38 20.48 8.14
C LEU A 495 -25.60 21.77 8.45
N ALA A 496 -24.30 21.67 8.73
CA ALA A 496 -23.53 22.82 9.20
C ALA A 496 -23.58 24.04 8.25
N VAL A 497 -23.63 23.80 6.94
CA VAL A 497 -23.77 24.83 5.90
C VAL A 497 -25.14 25.54 5.91
N LEU A 498 -26.17 24.90 6.45
CA LEU A 498 -27.54 25.42 6.56
C LEU A 498 -27.86 25.97 7.95
N SER A 499 -26.92 25.87 8.89
CA SER A 499 -27.14 26.34 10.26
C SER A 499 -27.12 27.85 10.33
N GLU A 500 -28.09 28.43 11.03
CA GLU A 500 -28.11 29.86 11.36
C GLU A 500 -27.12 30.22 12.49
N LYS A 501 -26.54 29.22 13.15
CA LYS A 501 -25.54 29.38 14.22
C LYS A 501 -24.15 29.07 13.68
N HIS A 502 -23.13 29.75 14.22
CA HIS A 502 -21.74 29.46 13.90
C HIS A 502 -21.40 27.99 14.22
N GLN A 503 -20.91 27.25 13.23
CA GLN A 503 -20.49 25.86 13.37
C GLN A 503 -18.97 25.77 13.25
N PRO A 504 -18.30 24.98 14.10
CA PRO A 504 -16.87 24.72 13.94
C PRO A 504 -16.61 23.95 12.65
N LEU A 505 -15.40 24.14 12.09
CA LEU A 505 -15.04 23.57 10.79
C LEU A 505 -15.16 22.04 10.77
N PHE A 506 -14.93 21.38 11.90
CA PHE A 506 -15.11 19.94 12.08
C PHE A 506 -16.48 19.43 11.64
N ARG A 507 -17.57 20.18 11.86
CA ARG A 507 -18.93 19.70 11.54
C ARG A 507 -19.23 19.59 10.04
N TYR A 508 -18.40 20.19 9.20
CA TYR A 508 -18.45 20.04 7.74
C TYR A 508 -17.84 18.73 7.26
N PHE A 509 -17.03 18.07 8.09
CA PHE A 509 -16.46 16.76 7.81
C PHE A 509 -17.38 15.67 8.35
N LYS A 510 -17.42 14.55 7.64
CA LYS A 510 -18.15 13.34 8.03
C LYS A 510 -17.19 12.17 8.01
N GLN A 511 -17.23 11.36 9.06
CA GLN A 511 -16.42 10.15 9.12
C GLN A 511 -16.88 9.21 8.02
N MET A 512 -15.91 8.74 7.23
CA MET A 512 -16.15 7.62 6.33
C MET A 512 -16.23 6.35 7.16
N PHE A 513 -17.08 5.43 6.74
CA PHE A 513 -17.15 4.09 7.31
C PHE A 513 -17.17 3.08 6.17
N ALA A 514 -16.69 1.88 6.48
CA ALA A 514 -16.64 0.79 5.52
C ALA A 514 -18.02 0.11 5.41
N GLN A 515 -18.43 -0.20 4.19
CA GLN A 515 -19.67 -0.91 3.93
C GLN A 515 -19.49 -1.84 2.72
N VAL A 516 -19.80 -3.13 2.90
CA VAL A 516 -19.64 -4.22 1.91
C VAL A 516 -18.18 -4.50 1.52
N THR A 517 -17.45 -3.52 1.01
CA THR A 517 -16.15 -3.71 0.35
C THR A 517 -15.06 -4.19 1.31
N ASN A 518 -15.07 -3.66 2.53
CA ASN A 518 -14.26 -4.13 3.66
C ASN A 518 -15.07 -4.11 4.97
N PRO A 519 -14.77 -5.00 5.94
CA PRO A 519 -15.44 -5.00 7.24
C PRO A 519 -14.82 -3.95 8.19
N PRO A 520 -15.62 -3.37 9.12
CA PRO A 520 -15.08 -2.67 10.27
C PRO A 520 -14.45 -3.66 11.27
N ILE A 521 -13.60 -3.15 12.16
CA ILE A 521 -12.93 -3.91 13.23
C ILE A 521 -13.60 -3.60 14.57
N ASP A 522 -13.70 -4.60 15.46
CA ASP A 522 -14.12 -4.38 16.84
C ASP A 522 -12.93 -3.89 17.68
N ALA A 523 -12.82 -2.58 17.86
CA ALA A 523 -11.71 -1.96 18.60
C ALA A 523 -11.59 -2.39 20.08
N ILE A 524 -12.62 -3.01 20.66
CA ILE A 524 -12.61 -3.48 22.05
C ILE A 524 -12.18 -4.96 22.10
N ARG A 525 -12.81 -5.81 21.29
CA ARG A 525 -12.53 -7.26 21.31
C ARG A 525 -11.27 -7.65 20.57
N GLU A 526 -10.88 -6.85 19.57
CA GLU A 526 -9.71 -7.08 18.73
C GLU A 526 -8.59 -6.07 19.06
N GLU A 527 -8.60 -5.44 20.25
CA GLU A 527 -7.63 -4.42 20.69
C GLU A 527 -6.17 -4.82 20.40
N SER A 528 -5.85 -6.12 20.51
CA SER A 528 -4.50 -6.66 20.24
C SER A 528 -3.94 -6.38 18.84
N VAL A 529 -4.80 -6.07 17.85
CA VAL A 529 -4.39 -5.76 16.46
C VAL A 529 -4.42 -4.26 16.15
N THR A 530 -4.94 -3.45 17.07
CA THR A 530 -4.98 -1.99 16.99
C THR A 530 -3.84 -1.35 17.77
N ASP A 531 -3.39 -0.18 17.34
CA ASP A 531 -2.37 0.60 18.04
C ASP A 531 -2.61 2.10 17.78
N THR A 532 -2.38 2.92 18.80
CA THR A 532 -2.51 4.39 18.71
C THR A 532 -1.16 5.10 18.76
N THR A 533 -0.06 4.34 18.81
CA THR A 533 1.30 4.87 18.84
C THR A 533 1.60 5.70 17.60
N VAL A 534 2.18 6.88 17.83
CA VAL A 534 2.67 7.80 16.79
C VAL A 534 4.15 8.10 17.00
N TYR A 535 4.88 8.31 15.90
CA TYR A 535 6.30 8.65 15.90
C TYR A 535 6.49 10.08 15.40
N VAL A 536 7.15 10.90 16.21
CA VAL A 536 7.36 12.33 15.97
C VAL A 536 8.85 12.58 15.78
N GLY A 537 9.21 13.22 14.66
CA GLY A 537 10.59 13.54 14.31
C GLY A 537 10.78 13.55 12.80
N SER A 538 12.02 13.36 12.37
CA SER A 538 12.38 13.18 10.97
C SER A 538 12.37 11.69 10.62
N ASP A 539 11.62 11.34 9.58
CA ASP A 539 11.54 9.97 9.07
C ASP A 539 12.89 9.58 8.41
N GLY A 540 13.36 8.35 8.63
CA GLY A 540 14.61 7.82 8.09
C GLY A 540 14.57 7.40 6.61
N ASN A 541 15.68 6.86 6.11
CA ASN A 541 15.75 6.25 4.78
C ASN A 541 15.28 4.80 4.83
N LEU A 542 14.04 4.56 4.40
CA LEU A 542 13.41 3.23 4.36
C LEU A 542 14.21 2.17 3.59
N LEU A 543 14.96 2.56 2.55
CA LEU A 543 15.65 1.63 1.66
C LEU A 543 16.99 1.14 2.20
N LYS A 544 17.45 1.69 3.33
CA LYS A 544 18.77 1.38 3.90
C LYS A 544 18.68 1.29 5.41
N ASP A 545 19.15 0.17 5.95
CA ASP A 545 19.29 0.00 7.39
C ASP A 545 20.38 0.93 7.96
N ASP A 546 19.99 1.82 8.87
CA ASP A 546 20.88 2.77 9.55
C ASP A 546 20.31 3.08 10.96
N PRO A 547 21.15 3.14 12.01
CA PRO A 547 20.69 3.48 13.37
C PRO A 547 19.95 4.82 13.45
N LYS A 548 20.33 5.81 12.64
CA LYS A 548 19.72 7.15 12.66
C LYS A 548 18.26 7.16 12.20
N ASN A 549 17.82 6.11 11.50
CA ASN A 549 16.45 6.04 11.01
C ASN A 549 15.40 5.99 12.12
N CYS A 550 15.78 5.52 13.31
CA CYS A 550 14.88 5.40 14.47
C CYS A 550 15.09 6.51 15.51
N THR A 551 15.77 7.61 15.15
CA THR A 551 15.89 8.83 16.00
C THR A 551 14.56 9.61 15.98
N VAL A 552 13.54 9.05 16.62
CA VAL A 552 12.18 9.59 16.71
C VAL A 552 11.66 9.54 18.14
N LEU A 553 10.68 10.40 18.45
CA LEU A 553 9.96 10.41 19.71
C LEU A 553 8.73 9.51 19.57
N GLN A 554 8.69 8.44 20.35
CA GLN A 554 7.51 7.58 20.46
C GLN A 554 6.50 8.16 21.46
N ILE A 555 5.28 8.35 20.98
CA ILE A 555 4.14 8.80 21.76
C ILE A 555 3.08 7.69 21.70
N ASN A 556 2.79 7.06 22.84
CA ASN A 556 1.84 5.94 22.90
C ASN A 556 0.38 6.37 22.64
N ASN A 557 0.02 7.59 23.00
CA ASN A 557 -1.32 8.14 22.81
C ASN A 557 -1.18 9.55 22.21
N PRO A 558 -1.73 9.84 21.02
CA PRO A 558 -1.58 11.14 20.36
C PRO A 558 -2.30 12.27 21.11
N ILE A 559 -3.14 11.95 22.10
CA ILE A 559 -3.81 12.94 22.95
C ILE A 559 -2.91 13.29 24.12
N LEU A 560 -2.25 14.45 24.01
CA LEU A 560 -1.24 14.92 24.97
C LEU A 560 -1.85 15.75 26.09
N THR A 561 -1.39 15.52 27.33
CA THR A 561 -1.68 16.44 28.43
C THR A 561 -0.81 17.70 28.35
N ASN A 562 -1.17 18.76 29.10
CA ASN A 562 -0.32 19.94 29.23
C ASN A 562 1.10 19.60 29.73
N VAL A 563 1.23 18.57 30.58
CA VAL A 563 2.53 18.12 31.10
C VAL A 563 3.34 17.45 30.00
N ASP A 564 2.71 16.58 29.20
CA ASP A 564 3.37 15.93 28.07
C ASP A 564 3.86 16.94 27.03
N LEU A 565 3.03 17.94 26.71
CA LEU A 565 3.43 18.99 25.79
C LEU A 565 4.58 19.84 26.35
N MET A 566 4.63 20.07 27.67
CA MET A 566 5.78 20.73 28.30
C MET A 566 7.07 19.91 28.21
N LYS A 567 6.98 18.59 28.40
CA LYS A 567 8.14 17.69 28.19
C LYS A 567 8.68 17.84 26.77
N ILE A 568 7.80 17.80 25.77
CA ILE A 568 8.19 17.95 24.36
C ILE A 568 8.79 19.34 24.09
N LYS A 569 8.14 20.42 24.57
CA LYS A 569 8.64 21.80 24.39
C LYS A 569 10.01 22.05 25.04
N SER A 570 10.33 21.33 26.11
CA SER A 570 11.59 21.46 26.85
C SER A 570 12.59 20.35 26.55
N MET A 571 12.29 19.50 25.57
CA MET A 571 13.12 18.38 25.21
C MET A 571 14.48 18.87 24.69
N ASP A 572 15.54 18.40 25.35
CA ASP A 572 16.93 18.58 24.96
C ASP A 572 17.52 17.19 24.71
N ALA A 573 17.27 16.68 23.50
CA ALA A 573 17.71 15.35 23.08
C ALA A 573 18.38 15.44 21.71
N PRO A 574 19.49 14.73 21.47
CA PRO A 574 20.19 14.76 20.19
C PRO A 574 19.26 14.41 19.03
N GLY A 575 19.30 15.22 17.97
CA GLY A 575 18.47 15.01 16.78
C GLY A 575 17.06 15.60 16.88
N PHE A 576 16.64 16.15 18.02
CA PHE A 576 15.32 16.79 18.15
C PHE A 576 15.44 18.31 18.31
N HIS A 577 14.70 19.03 17.48
CA HIS A 577 14.58 20.48 17.55
C HIS A 577 13.11 20.85 17.44
N VAL A 578 12.58 21.40 18.54
CA VAL A 578 11.17 21.72 18.70
C VAL A 578 10.97 23.23 18.59
N GLU A 579 10.08 23.67 17.71
CA GLU A 579 9.70 25.07 17.59
C GLU A 579 8.18 25.25 17.72
N THR A 580 7.76 26.19 18.57
CA THR A 580 6.35 26.56 18.70
C THR A 580 6.03 27.70 17.75
N ILE A 581 5.07 27.48 16.86
CA ILE A 581 4.61 28.43 15.85
C ILE A 581 3.20 28.86 16.20
N SER A 582 3.01 30.18 16.35
CA SER A 582 1.70 30.74 16.59
C SER A 582 0.81 30.61 15.36
N ILE A 583 -0.43 30.14 15.54
CA ILE A 583 -1.50 30.20 14.54
C ILE A 583 -2.44 31.38 14.76
N LEU A 584 -1.98 32.39 15.53
CA LEU A 584 -2.69 33.64 15.72
C LEU A 584 -2.39 34.63 14.60
N TYR A 585 -3.38 35.44 14.26
CA TYR A 585 -3.25 36.52 13.30
C TYR A 585 -4.08 37.73 13.71
N TYR A 586 -3.69 38.91 13.24
CA TYR A 586 -4.44 40.14 13.52
C TYR A 586 -5.82 40.09 12.88
N LYS A 587 -6.85 40.50 13.63
CA LYS A 587 -8.26 40.53 13.18
C LYS A 587 -8.50 41.17 11.80
N ASN A 588 -7.68 42.17 11.43
CA ASN A 588 -7.78 42.88 10.14
C ASN A 588 -7.04 42.19 8.98
N THR A 589 -6.32 41.09 9.24
CA THR A 589 -5.62 40.32 8.21
C THR A 589 -6.56 39.26 7.65
N SER A 590 -6.53 39.04 6.34
CA SER A 590 -7.34 37.97 5.74
C SER A 590 -6.77 36.59 6.11
N LEU A 591 -7.66 35.61 6.26
CA LEU A 591 -7.28 34.23 6.61
C LEU A 591 -6.28 33.63 5.61
N LYS A 592 -6.40 33.96 4.31
CA LYS A 592 -5.43 33.55 3.29
C LYS A 592 -4.01 34.05 3.60
N LYS A 593 -3.86 35.34 3.93
CA LYS A 593 -2.55 35.92 4.28
C LYS A 593 -2.02 35.32 5.58
N ALA A 594 -2.90 35.01 6.54
CA ALA A 594 -2.51 34.34 7.77
C ALA A 594 -1.93 32.94 7.49
N LEU A 595 -2.54 32.16 6.59
CA LEU A 595 -1.99 30.87 6.14
C LEU A 595 -0.65 31.02 5.40
N ASP A 596 -0.53 32.00 4.51
CA ASP A 596 0.74 32.27 3.82
C ASP A 596 1.87 32.61 4.82
N HIS A 597 1.56 33.40 5.86
CA HIS A 597 2.50 33.72 6.93
C HIS A 597 2.85 32.50 7.80
N LEU A 598 1.88 31.60 8.04
CA LEU A 598 2.12 30.33 8.72
C LEU A 598 3.14 29.50 7.96
N PHE A 599 2.98 29.35 6.63
CA PHE A 599 3.93 28.60 5.80
C PHE A 599 5.34 29.18 5.85
N VAL A 600 5.47 30.51 5.77
CA VAL A 600 6.78 31.18 5.88
C VAL A 600 7.42 30.96 7.25
N SER A 601 6.61 30.99 8.32
CA SER A 601 7.10 30.75 9.68
C SER A 601 7.58 29.31 9.87
N CYS A 602 6.83 28.33 9.36
CA CYS A 602 7.22 26.92 9.34
C CYS A 602 8.49 26.68 8.53
N ASP A 603 8.62 27.32 7.36
CA ASP A 603 9.81 27.23 6.53
C ASP A 603 11.05 27.81 7.20
N ARG A 604 10.88 28.91 7.93
CA ARG A 604 11.97 29.50 8.73
C ARG A 604 12.39 28.56 9.85
N ALA A 605 11.43 27.99 10.58
CA ALA A 605 11.68 27.03 11.65
C ALA A 605 12.44 25.80 11.13
N TYR A 606 11.95 25.23 10.03
CA TYR A 606 12.60 24.10 9.36
C TYR A 606 14.03 24.42 8.94
N ARG A 607 14.27 25.59 8.32
CA ARG A 607 15.64 26.05 7.97
C ARG A 607 16.52 26.29 9.20
N GLY A 608 15.92 26.61 10.33
CA GLY A 608 16.58 26.69 11.64
C GLY A 608 16.92 25.32 12.24
N GLY A 609 16.53 24.23 11.59
CA GLY A 609 16.77 22.86 12.02
C GLY A 609 15.60 22.19 12.75
N ALA A 610 14.46 22.88 12.90
CA ALA A 610 13.29 22.32 13.58
C ALA A 610 12.72 21.12 12.82
N ASN A 611 12.57 20.00 13.50
CA ASN A 611 11.91 18.80 12.98
C ASN A 611 10.63 18.42 13.74
N ILE A 612 10.27 19.20 14.76
CA ILE A 612 8.98 19.13 15.43
C ILE A 612 8.41 20.54 15.49
N LEU A 613 7.27 20.76 14.83
CA LEU A 613 6.55 22.02 14.84
C LEU A 613 5.31 21.88 15.74
N ILE A 614 5.22 22.73 16.76
CA ILE A 614 4.03 22.83 17.60
C ILE A 614 3.21 24.04 17.14
N LEU A 615 2.10 23.80 16.47
CA LEU A 615 1.14 24.85 16.13
C LEU A 615 0.35 25.23 17.38
N SER A 616 0.30 26.51 17.74
CA SER A 616 -0.33 26.96 18.99
C SER A 616 -1.26 28.15 18.80
N ASP A 617 -2.49 28.04 19.31
CA ASP A 617 -3.43 29.16 19.41
C ASP A 617 -3.37 29.86 20.79
N ARG A 618 -2.36 29.58 21.61
CA ARG A 618 -2.18 30.29 22.88
C ARG A 618 -1.91 31.77 22.63
N GLY A 619 -2.67 32.61 23.33
CA GLY A 619 -2.55 34.08 23.26
C GLY A 619 -3.69 34.78 22.51
N VAL A 620 -4.79 34.09 22.20
CA VAL A 620 -6.00 34.75 21.67
C VAL A 620 -6.42 35.91 22.58
N ASP A 621 -6.60 37.08 21.97
CA ASP A 621 -7.04 38.29 22.62
C ASP A 621 -7.97 39.12 21.69
N GLU A 622 -8.24 40.37 22.04
CA GLU A 622 -9.10 41.27 21.27
C GLU A 622 -8.55 41.62 19.87
N ASN A 623 -7.24 41.55 19.67
CA ASN A 623 -6.53 41.91 18.44
C ASN A 623 -6.04 40.69 17.65
N HIS A 624 -5.74 39.58 18.35
CA HIS A 624 -5.20 38.35 17.81
C HIS A 624 -6.25 37.23 17.84
N VAL A 625 -6.69 36.82 16.65
CA VAL A 625 -7.64 35.72 16.45
C VAL A 625 -6.91 34.46 15.96
N ALA A 626 -7.43 33.28 16.26
CA ALA A 626 -6.83 32.01 15.83
C ALA A 626 -7.29 31.60 14.43
N ILE A 627 -6.36 31.09 13.62
CA ILE A 627 -6.71 30.28 12.44
C ILE A 627 -7.45 29.03 12.95
N PRO A 628 -8.59 28.63 12.36
CA PRO A 628 -9.24 27.37 12.72
C PRO A 628 -8.23 26.23 12.66
N SER A 629 -8.11 25.50 13.76
CA SER A 629 -7.03 24.54 14.02
C SER A 629 -6.94 23.46 12.94
N LEU A 630 -8.08 22.92 12.51
CA LEU A 630 -8.14 21.96 11.41
C LEU A 630 -7.67 22.55 10.08
N LEU A 631 -7.97 23.81 9.80
CA LEU A 631 -7.50 24.48 8.59
C LEU A 631 -5.99 24.71 8.65
N ALA A 632 -5.45 25.12 9.80
CA ALA A 632 -4.01 25.32 9.98
C ALA A 632 -3.23 24.01 9.75
N VAL A 633 -3.67 22.91 10.39
CA VAL A 633 -3.04 21.58 10.27
C VAL A 633 -3.14 21.06 8.83
N SER A 634 -4.35 21.02 8.26
CA SER A 634 -4.56 20.47 6.90
C SER A 634 -3.84 21.28 5.82
N ALA A 635 -3.85 22.61 5.91
CA ALA A 635 -3.16 23.45 4.95
C ALA A 635 -1.64 23.30 5.05
N LEU A 636 -1.10 23.18 6.27
CA LEU A 636 0.32 22.93 6.48
C LEU A 636 0.73 21.54 5.99
N GLU A 637 -0.07 20.50 6.25
CA GLU A 637 0.18 19.14 5.75
C GLU A 637 0.34 19.16 4.23
N GLN A 638 -0.64 19.70 3.52
CA GLN A 638 -0.62 19.78 2.06
C GLN A 638 0.55 20.64 1.53
N TYR A 639 0.89 21.72 2.25
CA TYR A 639 2.06 22.54 1.92
C TYR A 639 3.38 21.77 2.08
N LEU A 640 3.54 21.03 3.18
CA LEU A 640 4.73 20.22 3.46
C LEU A 640 4.84 19.04 2.48
N VAL A 641 3.73 18.43 2.07
CA VAL A 641 3.72 17.38 1.03
C VAL A 641 4.15 17.97 -0.31
N ARG A 642 3.56 19.09 -0.74
CA ARG A 642 3.89 19.74 -2.03
C ARG A 642 5.33 20.26 -2.08
N THR A 643 5.83 20.77 -0.96
CA THR A 643 7.23 21.20 -0.82
C THR A 643 8.15 20.07 -0.37
N LYS A 644 7.59 18.85 -0.26
CA LYS A 644 8.22 17.57 0.05
C LYS A 644 8.98 17.48 1.39
N LYS A 645 8.84 18.48 2.26
CA LYS A 645 9.43 18.53 3.61
C LYS A 645 8.69 17.68 4.65
N ARG A 646 7.58 17.03 4.28
CA ARG A 646 6.67 16.38 5.24
C ARG A 646 7.30 15.24 6.04
N THR A 647 8.25 14.51 5.45
CA THR A 647 8.98 13.42 6.13
C THR A 647 10.09 13.96 7.03
N ALA A 648 10.58 15.17 6.80
CA ALA A 648 11.61 15.78 7.64
C ALA A 648 11.04 16.40 8.93
N VAL A 649 9.72 16.70 8.95
CA VAL A 649 9.07 17.48 10.02
C VAL A 649 7.77 16.84 10.47
N SER A 650 7.57 16.77 11.78
CA SER A 650 6.31 16.39 12.42
C SER A 650 5.55 17.60 12.96
N VAL A 651 4.21 17.52 12.96
CA VAL A 651 3.32 18.61 13.37
C VAL A 651 2.48 18.17 14.56
N ILE A 652 2.62 18.88 15.68
CA ILE A 652 1.80 18.74 16.89
C ILE A 652 0.91 19.97 16.98
N LEU A 653 -0.34 19.81 17.43
CA LEU A 653 -1.27 20.90 17.63
C LEU A 653 -1.56 21.13 19.12
N GLU A 654 -1.30 22.35 19.58
CA GLU A 654 -1.79 22.90 20.84
C GLU A 654 -2.96 23.84 20.53
N SER A 655 -4.19 23.39 20.78
CA SER A 655 -5.38 24.20 20.47
C SER A 655 -6.46 24.09 21.54
N ALA A 656 -7.17 25.21 21.74
CA ALA A 656 -8.37 25.26 22.56
C ALA A 656 -9.65 24.89 21.78
N GLU A 657 -9.60 24.70 20.46
CA GLU A 657 -10.79 24.38 19.65
C GLU A 657 -11.27 22.91 19.76
N PRO A 658 -10.39 21.88 19.73
CA PRO A 658 -10.78 20.47 19.78
C PRO A 658 -11.33 20.07 21.15
N ARG A 659 -12.40 19.28 21.16
CA ARG A 659 -13.12 18.92 22.40
C ARG A 659 -13.84 17.58 22.37
N ASP A 660 -14.25 17.11 21.18
CA ASP A 660 -14.92 15.83 21.00
C ASP A 660 -14.05 14.86 20.20
N VAL A 661 -14.35 13.56 20.29
CA VAL A 661 -13.62 12.48 19.60
C VAL A 661 -13.47 12.76 18.10
N HIS A 662 -14.53 13.26 17.45
CA HIS A 662 -14.52 13.61 16.04
C HIS A 662 -13.50 14.70 15.68
N HIS A 663 -13.30 15.68 16.56
CA HIS A 663 -12.35 16.78 16.30
C HIS A 663 -10.92 16.24 16.27
N PHE A 664 -10.56 15.40 17.25
CA PHE A 664 -9.25 14.76 17.29
C PHE A 664 -9.04 13.80 16.12
N ALA A 665 -10.03 12.96 15.79
CA ALA A 665 -9.94 12.05 14.64
C ALA A 665 -9.70 12.80 13.33
N THR A 666 -10.34 13.96 13.15
CA THR A 666 -10.17 14.78 11.95
C THR A 666 -8.79 15.44 11.93
N LEU A 667 -8.30 15.97 13.06
CA LEU A 667 -6.95 16.54 13.13
C LEU A 667 -5.86 15.52 12.78
N LEU A 668 -5.95 14.32 13.35
CA LEU A 668 -5.01 13.23 13.08
C LEU A 668 -5.10 12.79 11.61
N GLY A 669 -6.32 12.65 11.07
CA GLY A 669 -6.53 12.27 9.67
C GLY A 669 -6.03 13.30 8.65
N TYR A 670 -5.88 14.57 9.04
CA TYR A 670 -5.43 15.66 8.16
C TYR A 670 -3.99 16.14 8.42
N GLY A 671 -3.21 15.46 9.27
CA GLY A 671 -1.77 15.64 9.33
C GLY A 671 -1.14 15.84 10.71
N ALA A 672 -1.94 16.03 11.77
CA ALA A 672 -1.41 16.08 13.13
C ALA A 672 -0.82 14.71 13.52
N ARG A 673 0.29 14.73 14.26
CA ARG A 673 0.90 13.55 14.87
C ARG A 673 0.77 13.61 16.38
#